data_AF-A0A928MQC8-F1
#
_entry.id   AF-A0A928MQC8-F1
#
_cell.length_a   1.000
_cell.length_b   1.000
_cell.length_c   1.000
_cell.angle_alpha   90.00
_cell.angle_beta   90.00
_cell.angle_gamma   90.00
#
_symmetry.space_group_name_H-M   'P 1'
#
loop_
_entity.id
_entity.type
_entity.pdbx_description
1 polymer ?
#
loop_
_entity_poly.entity_id
_entity_poly.type
_entity_poly.pdbx_seq_one_letter_code
_entity_poly.pdbx_strand_id
1 'polypeptide(L)'
;MRKIYLEDELSSVTDFYKQLTQTHMNPPRFSYISKKGRFLYDNMYVISDGNPLGNLMAPATVHLSNRGMIRSARGFLVSEEAAVNECDQETALWEKLQALNELEPVNKTAFFLCVDCEDASMYGIWPQVLRQVVEFAGRGEKNMCIVSLLLPEYPAIPDPNITSLSEREFGFFMEEAISPLTPAQSFFVEMEALCRCLVNEGYENLNISRVDNLFGPGSNRMRSFDLEAFVKQAFQNGVVEVSTEDYQEIISCSYILDAFCFAIQLLYKGRKGQIYNFCSYHASIADIKSAVHSCFREELALKVESEKVGEIHYHCLNTLKFFQCGWNQNKNLPLTEALYRTVCDITGSKDNNSRNTAIYSGKLTRIKELEVMMLRDIDELCRKHDIKYFLCGGTMLGAVRYGHSIPWDDDVDIGMLRRDFDKFRKVSMLDQKAIYNYSSHWNKSGSHYIVDKVRLNGTYFSTKYSSVHEFPDGLFVDVLVYDQTSNNRLIGMLHSRLVFILAKLIELRWYNRPRNGNGRHKEILILPFLRLFPMGFYHKIYEAVLTLYRNKKNSKYVIDSTGKLQKKGPFLMKGLEATQRVGFDDGFQAPIPIDCTNYLTFDYGPNYLPEPPLSKRAAPHNFARIDLGGFIFKTEDGLRYREVDVRGELFEQQKRRDDKKL
;
A
#
# COMPACT_ATOMS: atom_id res chain seq x y z
N MET A 1 22.31 4.06 -30.74
CA MET A 1 21.33 2.96 -30.73
C MET A 1 20.21 3.25 -29.71
N ARG A 2 19.65 4.46 -29.79
CA ARG A 2 18.48 4.97 -29.06
C ARG A 2 17.48 5.30 -30.17
N LYS A 3 16.45 4.48 -30.33
CA LYS A 3 15.16 4.72 -31.02
C LYS A 3 14.65 3.41 -31.60
N ILE A 4 13.75 2.76 -30.87
CA ILE A 4 12.51 2.21 -31.42
C ILE A 4 11.46 2.56 -30.38
N TYR A 5 10.71 3.62 -30.68
CA TYR A 5 9.48 4.03 -30.02
C TYR A 5 8.37 3.60 -30.99
N LEU A 6 7.45 2.76 -30.55
CA LEU A 6 6.10 2.69 -31.11
C LEU A 6 5.20 3.28 -30.03
N GLU A 7 4.92 4.57 -30.20
CA GLU A 7 4.39 5.48 -29.18
C GLU A 7 2.85 5.47 -29.13
N ASP A 8 2.18 4.80 -30.07
CA ASP A 8 0.71 4.83 -30.19
C ASP A 8 -0.03 3.76 -29.35
N GLU A 9 0.49 2.53 -29.23
CA GLU A 9 -0.08 1.52 -28.31
C GLU A 9 0.31 1.75 -26.84
N LEU A 10 1.41 2.48 -26.61
CA LEU A 10 1.87 2.82 -25.26
C LEU A 10 1.01 3.89 -24.60
N SER A 11 0.29 4.72 -25.35
CA SER A 11 -0.61 5.73 -24.78
C SER A 11 -1.85 5.08 -24.15
N SER A 12 -2.47 4.11 -24.84
CA SER A 12 -3.59 3.32 -24.32
C SER A 12 -3.18 2.41 -23.16
N VAL A 13 -1.96 1.87 -23.18
CA VAL A 13 -1.40 1.07 -22.07
C VAL A 13 -0.96 1.93 -20.88
N THR A 14 -0.46 3.15 -21.11
CA THR A 14 -0.17 4.10 -20.03
C THR A 14 -1.45 4.66 -19.42
N ASP A 15 -2.52 4.80 -20.22
CA ASP A 15 -3.84 5.20 -19.73
C ASP A 15 -4.58 4.03 -19.06
N PHE A 16 -4.38 2.78 -19.50
CA PHE A 16 -4.80 1.56 -18.81
C PHE A 16 -4.02 1.37 -17.49
N TYR A 17 -2.73 1.71 -17.45
CA TYR A 17 -1.94 1.68 -16.21
C TYR A 17 -2.26 2.88 -15.31
N LYS A 18 -2.56 4.06 -15.86
CA LYS A 18 -3.14 5.18 -15.08
C LYS A 18 -4.49 4.76 -14.54
N GLN A 19 -5.33 4.07 -15.31
CA GLN A 19 -6.55 3.44 -14.82
C GLN A 19 -6.20 2.43 -13.74
N LEU A 20 -5.51 1.31 -13.94
CA LEU A 20 -5.09 0.34 -12.91
C LEU A 20 -4.37 0.91 -11.67
N THR A 21 -3.62 2.01 -11.81
CA THR A 21 -3.00 2.69 -10.65
C THR A 21 -3.90 3.75 -10.01
N GLN A 22 -4.94 4.24 -10.71
CA GLN A 22 -6.05 5.06 -10.19
C GLN A 22 -7.23 4.19 -9.71
N THR A 23 -7.40 2.98 -10.24
CA THR A 23 -8.41 1.96 -9.97
C THR A 23 -7.72 0.78 -9.26
N HIS A 24 -7.76 0.86 -7.95
CA HIS A 24 -8.03 -0.32 -7.11
C HIS A 24 -6.93 -1.38 -6.99
N MET A 25 -5.78 -1.23 -7.64
CA MET A 25 -4.65 -2.16 -7.54
C MET A 25 -3.41 -1.48 -6.93
N ASN A 26 -3.28 -1.65 -5.61
CA ASN A 26 -1.98 -1.51 -4.99
C ASN A 26 -1.21 -2.80 -5.19
N PRO A 27 -0.11 -2.83 -5.98
CA PRO A 27 0.89 -3.86 -5.74
C PRO A 27 1.26 -3.79 -4.25
N PRO A 28 1.20 -4.91 -3.50
CA PRO A 28 1.69 -4.94 -2.12
C PRO A 28 3.08 -4.30 -2.15
N ARG A 29 3.34 -3.39 -1.20
CA ARG A 29 4.56 -2.58 -1.18
C ARG A 29 5.76 -3.43 -1.64
N PHE A 30 6.28 -3.17 -2.84
CA PHE A 30 7.53 -3.73 -3.40
C PHE A 30 8.75 -3.60 -2.45
N SER A 31 8.57 -2.96 -1.30
CA SER A 31 9.43 -2.97 -0.11
C SER A 31 9.95 -4.34 0.33
N TYR A 32 9.34 -5.45 -0.10
CA TYR A 32 9.79 -6.81 0.23
C TYR A 32 10.76 -7.43 -0.77
N ILE A 33 10.74 -7.02 -2.04
CA ILE A 33 11.65 -7.62 -3.04
C ILE A 33 13.10 -7.15 -2.85
N SER A 34 13.34 -6.04 -2.12
CA SER A 34 14.66 -5.79 -1.53
C SER A 34 14.72 -4.49 -0.74
N LYS A 35 15.01 -4.60 0.56
CA LYS A 35 15.80 -3.59 1.28
C LYS A 35 17.30 -3.90 1.26
N LYS A 36 17.75 -5.00 0.61
CA LYS A 36 19.15 -5.48 0.66
C LYS A 36 19.71 -6.25 -0.56
N GLY A 37 18.92 -6.61 -1.58
CA GLY A 37 19.40 -7.29 -2.79
C GLY A 37 19.18 -6.44 -4.06
N ARG A 38 20.23 -6.11 -4.82
CA ARG A 38 20.01 -5.67 -6.21
C ARG A 38 19.28 -6.80 -6.94
N PHE A 39 18.35 -6.50 -7.84
CA PHE A 39 17.79 -7.53 -8.72
C PHE A 39 18.95 -8.28 -9.38
N LEU A 40 18.85 -9.61 -9.46
CA LEU A 40 19.90 -10.46 -10.03
C LEU A 40 20.00 -10.32 -11.55
N TYR A 41 18.97 -9.74 -12.18
CA TYR A 41 18.80 -9.63 -13.62
C TYR A 41 18.94 -8.18 -14.10
N ASP A 42 19.71 -8.00 -15.18
CA ASP A 42 19.90 -6.69 -15.82
C ASP A 42 18.76 -6.42 -16.81
N ASN A 43 18.26 -7.47 -17.47
CA ASN A 43 17.17 -7.38 -18.46
C ASN A 43 16.02 -8.32 -18.10
N MET A 44 14.80 -7.91 -18.45
CA MET A 44 13.61 -8.73 -18.29
C MET A 44 12.71 -8.64 -19.52
N TYR A 45 12.29 -9.80 -20.01
CA TYR A 45 11.43 -9.95 -21.18
C TYR A 45 10.13 -10.65 -20.79
N VAL A 46 9.00 -10.06 -21.14
CA VAL A 46 7.68 -10.68 -20.98
C VAL A 46 7.11 -10.96 -22.36
N ILE A 47 6.76 -12.20 -22.63
CA ILE A 47 6.15 -12.68 -23.87
C ILE A 47 4.79 -13.23 -23.49
N SER A 48 3.72 -12.74 -24.12
CA SER A 48 2.35 -13.11 -23.78
C SER A 48 1.48 -13.13 -25.02
N ASP A 49 0.46 -13.98 -25.03
CA ASP A 49 -0.67 -13.97 -25.98
C ASP A 49 -1.71 -12.88 -25.69
N GLY A 50 -1.41 -11.97 -24.75
CA GLY A 50 -2.36 -10.95 -24.31
C GLY A 50 -3.29 -11.42 -23.19
N ASN A 51 -3.01 -12.58 -22.59
CA ASN A 51 -3.72 -13.01 -21.41
C ASN A 51 -3.55 -12.03 -20.23
N PRO A 52 -4.45 -12.07 -19.23
CA PRO A 52 -4.44 -11.08 -18.15
C PRO A 52 -3.15 -11.04 -17.33
N LEU A 53 -2.49 -12.18 -17.09
CA LEU A 53 -1.23 -12.23 -16.36
C LEU A 53 -0.13 -11.51 -17.15
N GLY A 54 -0.05 -11.73 -18.46
CA GLY A 54 0.88 -11.01 -19.34
C GLY A 54 0.59 -9.51 -19.41
N ASN A 55 -0.69 -9.12 -19.50
CA ASN A 55 -1.11 -7.71 -19.50
C ASN A 55 -0.76 -6.99 -18.20
N LEU A 56 -0.69 -7.71 -17.08
CA LEU A 56 -0.18 -7.17 -15.82
C LEU A 56 1.36 -7.13 -15.78
N MET A 57 2.01 -8.23 -16.18
CA MET A 57 3.46 -8.40 -16.10
C MET A 57 4.20 -7.37 -16.95
N ALA A 58 3.81 -7.18 -18.21
CA ALA A 58 4.50 -6.28 -19.14
C ALA A 58 4.67 -4.84 -18.60
N PRO A 59 3.61 -4.10 -18.20
CA PRO A 59 3.76 -2.75 -17.68
C PRO A 59 4.44 -2.72 -16.30
N ALA A 60 4.23 -3.73 -15.46
CA ALA A 60 4.89 -3.83 -14.15
C ALA A 60 6.42 -3.92 -14.29
N THR A 61 6.92 -4.67 -15.27
CA THR A 61 8.36 -4.77 -15.56
C THR A 61 8.95 -3.44 -16.02
N VAL A 62 8.26 -2.69 -16.88
CA VAL A 62 8.67 -1.34 -17.31
C VAL A 62 8.74 -0.39 -16.11
N HIS A 63 7.77 -0.47 -15.20
CA HIS A 63 7.79 0.34 -13.98
C HIS A 63 9.01 0.05 -13.09
N LEU A 64 9.42 -1.21 -12.95
CA LEU A 64 10.64 -1.59 -12.23
C LEU A 64 11.90 -1.00 -12.88
N SER A 65 11.94 -0.95 -14.22
CA SER A 65 13.02 -0.31 -14.98
C SER A 65 13.08 1.20 -14.71
N ASN A 66 11.94 1.89 -14.72
CA ASN A 66 11.88 3.34 -14.47
C ASN A 66 12.30 3.74 -13.05
N ARG A 67 12.17 2.83 -12.08
CA ARG A 67 12.69 3.02 -10.71
C ARG A 67 14.17 2.67 -10.56
N GLY A 68 14.85 2.31 -11.66
CA GLY A 68 16.25 1.90 -11.66
C GLY A 68 16.49 0.57 -10.94
N MET A 69 15.46 -0.27 -10.79
CA MET A 69 15.59 -1.56 -10.12
C MET A 69 16.12 -2.64 -11.06
N ILE A 70 15.83 -2.54 -12.36
CA ILE A 70 16.41 -3.32 -13.47
C ILE A 70 16.93 -2.35 -14.53
N ARG A 71 17.88 -2.79 -15.37
CA ARG A 71 18.51 -1.90 -16.36
C ARG A 71 17.63 -1.69 -17.58
N SER A 72 16.92 -2.74 -18.03
CA SER A 72 15.94 -2.64 -19.10
C SER A 72 14.82 -3.68 -18.95
N ALA A 73 13.66 -3.37 -19.52
CA ALA A 73 12.54 -4.31 -19.66
C ALA A 73 11.90 -4.15 -21.05
N ARG A 74 11.43 -5.24 -21.65
CA ARG A 74 10.62 -5.23 -22.88
C ARG A 74 9.48 -6.24 -22.78
N GLY A 75 8.32 -5.87 -23.32
CA GLY A 75 7.16 -6.76 -23.49
C GLY A 75 6.96 -7.09 -24.97
N PHE A 76 6.55 -8.31 -25.26
CA PHE A 76 6.18 -8.77 -26.60
C PHE A 76 4.80 -9.43 -26.55
N LEU A 77 3.91 -8.96 -27.41
CA LEU A 77 2.60 -9.56 -27.64
C LEU A 77 2.70 -10.55 -28.81
N VAL A 78 2.18 -11.76 -28.59
CA VAL A 78 1.98 -12.80 -29.59
C VAL A 78 0.49 -12.78 -29.94
N SER A 79 0.12 -12.54 -31.20
CA SER A 79 -1.28 -12.45 -31.63
C SER A 79 -1.48 -12.93 -33.06
N GLU A 80 -2.71 -13.34 -33.39
CA GLU A 80 -3.12 -13.70 -34.76
C GLU A 80 -3.11 -12.49 -35.71
N GLU A 81 -3.46 -11.27 -35.30
CA GLU A 81 -3.48 -10.09 -36.21
C GLU A 81 -2.08 -9.67 -36.73
N ALA A 82 -1.00 -10.17 -36.14
CA ALA A 82 0.36 -10.10 -36.71
C ALA A 82 0.61 -11.15 -37.81
N ALA A 83 -0.32 -12.09 -37.98
CA ALA A 83 -0.28 -13.27 -38.85
C ALA A 83 -1.46 -13.34 -39.84
N VAL A 84 -2.32 -12.31 -39.97
CA VAL A 84 -3.52 -12.34 -40.85
C VAL A 84 -3.37 -11.54 -42.16
N ASN A 85 -2.25 -10.86 -42.43
CA ASN A 85 -2.01 -10.34 -43.79
C ASN A 85 -1.38 -11.42 -44.67
N GLU A 86 -2.22 -12.09 -45.46
CA GLU A 86 -1.87 -13.13 -46.43
C GLU A 86 -0.85 -12.63 -47.46
N CYS A 87 0.41 -13.11 -47.35
CA CYS A 87 1.30 -13.59 -48.43
C CYS A 87 2.77 -13.75 -47.95
N ASP A 88 3.17 -13.24 -46.77
CA ASP A 88 4.56 -13.32 -46.25
C ASP A 88 4.60 -13.56 -44.72
N GLN A 89 3.93 -14.60 -44.23
CA GLN A 89 3.54 -14.76 -42.81
C GLN A 89 4.56 -15.44 -41.86
N GLU A 90 5.79 -15.66 -42.28
CA GLU A 90 6.91 -16.00 -41.38
C GLU A 90 7.67 -14.75 -40.88
N THR A 91 7.07 -13.54 -40.94
CA THR A 91 7.88 -12.32 -40.82
C THR A 91 7.65 -11.54 -39.53
N ALA A 92 6.43 -11.30 -39.02
CA ALA A 92 6.23 -10.35 -37.90
C ALA A 92 6.59 -10.87 -36.49
N LEU A 93 6.14 -12.09 -36.13
CA LEU A 93 6.58 -12.76 -34.88
C LEU A 93 8.08 -13.08 -34.95
N TRP A 94 8.50 -13.56 -36.12
CA TRP A 94 9.88 -13.89 -36.41
C TRP A 94 10.79 -12.67 -36.42
N GLU A 95 10.37 -11.49 -36.85
CA GLU A 95 11.11 -10.23 -36.76
C GLU A 95 11.28 -9.80 -35.30
N LYS A 96 10.22 -9.93 -34.47
CA LYS A 96 10.30 -9.63 -33.02
C LYS A 96 11.21 -10.62 -32.27
N LEU A 97 11.22 -11.89 -32.66
CA LEU A 97 12.11 -12.94 -32.12
C LEU A 97 13.52 -12.87 -32.74
N GLN A 98 13.68 -12.45 -34.00
CA GLN A 98 14.97 -12.12 -34.60
C GLN A 98 15.58 -10.91 -33.89
N ALA A 99 14.77 -9.91 -33.52
CA ALA A 99 15.23 -8.82 -32.68
C ALA A 99 15.70 -9.29 -31.30
N LEU A 100 15.32 -10.48 -30.82
CA LEU A 100 15.99 -11.13 -29.68
C LEU A 100 17.32 -11.76 -30.09
N ASN A 101 17.37 -12.47 -31.21
CA ASN A 101 18.60 -13.06 -31.75
C ASN A 101 19.68 -12.02 -32.10
N GLU A 102 19.29 -10.80 -32.45
CA GLU A 102 20.17 -9.63 -32.68
C GLU A 102 20.72 -9.03 -31.38
N LEU A 103 20.15 -9.37 -30.22
CA LEU A 103 20.71 -8.94 -28.94
C LEU A 103 21.92 -9.79 -28.61
N GLU A 104 23.00 -9.14 -28.20
CA GLU A 104 24.13 -9.85 -27.65
C GLU A 104 23.69 -10.72 -26.45
N PRO A 105 24.26 -11.92 -26.26
CA PRO A 105 23.93 -12.78 -25.13
C PRO A 105 24.29 -12.09 -23.82
N VAL A 106 23.30 -11.43 -23.21
CA VAL A 106 23.50 -10.73 -21.95
C VAL A 106 23.25 -11.70 -20.81
N ASN A 107 24.33 -12.11 -20.16
CA ASN A 107 24.27 -12.86 -18.91
C ASN A 107 23.41 -12.08 -17.89
N LYS A 108 22.57 -12.78 -17.13
CA LYS A 108 21.55 -12.20 -16.22
C LYS A 108 20.33 -11.59 -16.91
N THR A 109 19.75 -12.32 -17.85
CA THR A 109 18.47 -11.99 -18.47
C THR A 109 17.35 -12.91 -17.97
N ALA A 110 16.18 -12.37 -17.66
CA ALA A 110 14.99 -13.14 -17.29
C ALA A 110 13.94 -13.11 -18.41
N PHE A 111 13.36 -14.27 -18.72
CA PHE A 111 12.25 -14.42 -19.65
C PHE A 111 11.02 -14.94 -18.92
N PHE A 112 9.87 -14.34 -19.20
CA PHE A 112 8.56 -14.80 -18.77
C PHE A 112 7.70 -15.05 -19.99
N LEU A 113 7.24 -16.28 -20.16
CA LEU A 113 6.24 -16.64 -21.16
C LEU A 113 4.92 -16.84 -20.41
N CYS A 114 3.94 -15.98 -20.64
CA CYS A 114 2.58 -16.13 -20.12
C CYS A 114 1.76 -16.78 -21.22
N VAL A 115 1.31 -18.01 -20.99
CA VAL A 115 0.62 -18.85 -21.98
C VAL A 115 -0.75 -19.18 -21.42
N ASP A 116 -1.79 -18.85 -22.17
CA ASP A 116 -3.14 -19.29 -21.91
C ASP A 116 -3.43 -20.60 -22.65
N CYS A 117 -3.55 -21.70 -21.90
CA CYS A 117 -3.78 -23.01 -22.52
C CYS A 117 -5.18 -23.14 -23.17
N GLU A 118 -6.11 -22.23 -22.91
CA GLU A 118 -7.44 -22.26 -23.53
C GLU A 118 -7.54 -21.48 -24.84
N ASP A 119 -6.51 -20.68 -25.17
CA ASP A 119 -6.51 -19.94 -26.42
C ASP A 119 -6.10 -20.84 -27.60
N ALA A 120 -7.11 -21.45 -28.23
CA ALA A 120 -6.94 -22.35 -29.35
C ALA A 120 -6.25 -21.73 -30.57
N SER A 121 -6.32 -20.40 -30.73
CA SER A 121 -5.64 -19.69 -31.84
C SER A 121 -4.11 -19.80 -31.75
N MET A 122 -3.59 -20.10 -30.55
CA MET A 122 -2.16 -20.04 -30.26
C MET A 122 -1.46 -21.40 -30.23
N TYR A 123 -2.18 -22.51 -30.41
CA TYR A 123 -1.65 -23.87 -30.22
C TYR A 123 -0.49 -24.22 -31.16
N GLY A 124 -0.55 -23.76 -32.42
CA GLY A 124 0.53 -23.98 -33.39
C GLY A 124 1.76 -23.09 -33.19
N ILE A 125 1.60 -21.97 -32.47
CA ILE A 125 2.61 -20.90 -32.38
C ILE A 125 3.50 -21.09 -31.14
N TRP A 126 2.89 -21.34 -29.99
CA TRP A 126 3.58 -21.39 -28.70
C TRP A 126 4.73 -22.41 -28.61
N PRO A 127 4.63 -23.64 -29.16
CA PRO A 127 5.74 -24.58 -29.14
C PRO A 127 7.00 -24.04 -29.84
N GLN A 128 6.83 -23.31 -30.93
CA GLN A 128 7.92 -22.71 -31.69
C GLN A 128 8.56 -21.55 -30.91
N VAL A 129 7.72 -20.66 -30.36
CA VAL A 129 8.17 -19.52 -29.52
C VAL A 129 8.95 -20.03 -28.31
N LEU A 130 8.42 -21.05 -27.62
CA LEU A 130 9.05 -21.63 -26.44
C LEU A 130 10.45 -22.15 -26.75
N ARG A 131 10.60 -22.97 -27.80
CA ARG A 131 11.89 -23.54 -28.20
C ARG A 131 12.92 -22.44 -28.45
N GLN A 132 12.58 -21.42 -29.23
CA GLN A 132 13.50 -20.32 -29.54
C GLN A 132 13.92 -19.51 -28.32
N VAL A 133 12.96 -19.14 -27.46
CA VAL A 133 13.25 -18.32 -26.27
C VAL A 133 14.11 -19.09 -25.28
N VAL A 134 13.86 -20.39 -25.11
CA VAL A 134 14.66 -21.26 -24.24
C VAL A 134 16.06 -21.47 -24.80
N GLU A 135 16.19 -21.71 -26.10
CA GLU A 135 17.49 -21.80 -26.79
C GLU A 135 18.29 -20.50 -26.63
N PHE A 136 17.65 -19.35 -26.80
CA PHE A 136 18.28 -18.04 -26.57
C PHE A 136 18.68 -17.84 -25.11
N ALA A 137 17.77 -18.15 -24.17
CA ALA A 137 18.06 -18.07 -22.74
C ALA A 137 19.26 -18.96 -22.37
N GLY A 138 19.38 -20.14 -22.98
CA GLY A 138 20.49 -21.07 -22.80
C GLY A 138 21.87 -20.53 -23.17
N ARG A 139 21.96 -19.45 -23.97
CA ARG A 139 23.25 -18.81 -24.33
C ARG A 139 23.90 -18.07 -23.16
N GLY A 140 23.20 -17.86 -22.03
CA GLY A 140 23.73 -17.18 -20.85
C GLY A 140 23.61 -18.00 -19.57
N GLU A 141 24.73 -18.21 -18.88
CA GLU A 141 24.82 -19.07 -17.69
C GLU A 141 23.86 -18.69 -16.54
N LYS A 142 23.60 -17.39 -16.36
CA LYS A 142 22.72 -16.85 -15.31
C LYS A 142 21.36 -16.41 -15.82
N ASN A 143 21.02 -16.74 -17.07
CA ASN A 143 19.69 -16.46 -17.58
C ASN A 143 18.67 -17.37 -16.91
N MET A 144 17.41 -16.97 -16.93
CA MET A 144 16.29 -17.74 -16.38
C MET A 144 15.10 -17.61 -17.29
N CYS A 145 14.39 -18.71 -17.53
CA CYS A 145 13.14 -18.74 -18.26
C CYS A 145 12.04 -19.31 -17.36
N ILE A 146 10.93 -18.59 -17.24
CA ILE A 146 9.73 -19.06 -16.55
C ILE A 146 8.60 -19.11 -17.57
N VAL A 147 8.02 -20.30 -17.73
CA VAL A 147 6.81 -20.51 -18.53
C VAL A 147 5.64 -20.61 -17.56
N SER A 148 4.85 -19.55 -17.51
CA SER A 148 3.62 -19.47 -16.73
C SER A 148 2.45 -19.98 -17.58
N LEU A 149 2.03 -21.21 -17.32
CA LEU A 149 0.87 -21.84 -17.93
C LEU A 149 -0.36 -21.49 -17.09
N LEU A 150 -1.26 -20.68 -17.66
CA LEU A 150 -2.64 -20.66 -17.18
C LEU A 150 -3.23 -22.00 -17.62
N LEU A 151 -3.58 -22.85 -16.64
CA LEU A 151 -4.07 -24.21 -16.91
C LEU A 151 -5.28 -24.20 -17.84
N PRO A 152 -5.78 -25.30 -18.40
CA PRO A 152 -7.13 -25.39 -18.99
C PRO A 152 -8.17 -25.87 -17.97
N GLU A 153 -9.46 -25.94 -18.31
CA GLU A 153 -10.45 -26.66 -17.48
C GLU A 153 -10.07 -28.15 -17.33
N TYR A 154 -10.25 -28.71 -16.12
CA TYR A 154 -10.00 -30.11 -15.82
C TYR A 154 -11.05 -30.67 -14.84
N PRO A 155 -11.39 -31.97 -14.94
CA PRO A 155 -12.42 -32.59 -14.11
C PRO A 155 -11.98 -32.73 -12.65
N ALA A 156 -12.93 -33.05 -11.78
CA ALA A 156 -12.67 -33.24 -10.36
C ALA A 156 -11.68 -34.39 -10.11
N ILE A 157 -10.94 -34.29 -9.01
CA ILE A 157 -10.11 -35.39 -8.52
C ILE A 157 -11.04 -36.59 -8.22
N PRO A 158 -10.81 -37.78 -8.80
CA PRO A 158 -11.75 -38.91 -8.70
C PRO A 158 -11.95 -39.47 -7.28
N ASP A 159 -10.95 -39.32 -6.41
CA ASP A 159 -11.04 -39.73 -5.01
C ASP A 159 -11.41 -38.53 -4.13
N PRO A 160 -12.59 -38.52 -3.50
CA PRO A 160 -13.06 -37.40 -2.68
C PRO A 160 -12.22 -37.19 -1.40
N ASN A 161 -11.38 -38.15 -1.01
CA ASN A 161 -10.45 -37.99 0.12
C ASN A 161 -9.19 -37.21 -0.26
N ILE A 162 -8.92 -37.05 -1.56
CA ILE A 162 -7.76 -36.32 -2.07
C ILE A 162 -8.20 -34.91 -2.43
N THR A 163 -7.82 -33.94 -1.59
CA THR A 163 -8.30 -32.57 -1.73
C THR A 163 -7.43 -31.68 -2.62
N SER A 164 -6.23 -32.12 -3.03
CA SER A 164 -5.36 -31.37 -3.94
C SER A 164 -4.25 -32.24 -4.53
N LEU A 165 -3.72 -31.87 -5.70
CA LEU A 165 -2.64 -32.59 -6.39
C LEU A 165 -1.32 -31.80 -6.41
N SER A 166 -0.22 -32.44 -6.04
CA SER A 166 1.15 -31.91 -6.21
C SER A 166 1.62 -31.97 -7.66
N GLU A 167 2.77 -31.37 -7.98
CA GLU A 167 3.18 -31.14 -9.37
C GLU A 167 3.26 -32.42 -10.21
N ARG A 168 3.76 -33.52 -9.64
CA ARG A 168 3.86 -34.81 -10.33
C ARG A 168 2.52 -35.52 -10.43
N GLU A 169 1.72 -35.47 -9.37
CA GLU A 169 0.39 -36.07 -9.31
C GLU A 169 -0.54 -35.41 -10.32
N PHE A 170 -0.51 -34.08 -10.42
CA PHE A 170 -1.28 -33.32 -11.42
C PHE A 170 -0.83 -33.65 -12.85
N GLY A 171 0.48 -33.81 -13.08
CA GLY A 171 0.98 -34.26 -14.39
C GLY A 171 0.42 -35.62 -14.78
N PHE A 172 0.51 -36.60 -13.87
CA PHE A 172 -0.08 -37.93 -14.09
C PHE A 172 -1.61 -37.87 -14.28
N PHE A 173 -2.30 -37.06 -13.50
CA PHE A 173 -3.74 -36.87 -13.61
C PHE A 173 -4.13 -36.37 -15.00
N MET A 174 -3.44 -35.35 -15.51
CA MET A 174 -3.69 -34.79 -16.84
C MET A 174 -3.28 -35.73 -17.98
N GLU A 175 -2.21 -36.52 -17.82
CA GLU A 175 -1.68 -37.39 -18.88
C GLU A 175 -2.43 -38.74 -18.95
N GLU A 176 -2.81 -39.33 -17.82
CA GLU A 176 -3.23 -40.74 -17.73
C GLU A 176 -4.64 -40.93 -17.18
N ALA A 177 -5.14 -40.03 -16.32
CA ALA A 177 -6.44 -40.19 -15.69
C ALA A 177 -7.59 -39.56 -16.49
N ILE A 178 -7.29 -38.60 -17.36
CA ILE A 178 -8.28 -37.93 -18.22
C ILE A 178 -8.18 -38.51 -19.63
N SER A 179 -9.26 -39.12 -20.11
CA SER A 179 -9.33 -39.62 -21.48
C SER A 179 -10.79 -39.65 -21.98
N PRO A 180 -11.09 -39.07 -23.16
CA PRO A 180 -10.19 -38.32 -24.04
C PRO A 180 -9.88 -36.91 -23.49
N LEU A 181 -8.71 -36.36 -23.85
CA LEU A 181 -8.35 -34.97 -23.55
C LEU A 181 -9.10 -34.00 -24.47
N THR A 182 -9.50 -32.85 -23.94
CA THR A 182 -9.93 -31.71 -24.76
C THR A 182 -8.72 -31.10 -25.50
N PRO A 183 -8.93 -30.32 -26.58
CA PRO A 183 -7.82 -29.65 -27.27
C PRO A 183 -6.95 -28.80 -26.34
N ALA A 184 -7.55 -28.08 -25.39
CA ALA A 184 -6.83 -27.26 -24.42
C ALA A 184 -6.00 -28.09 -23.43
N GLN A 185 -6.54 -29.23 -22.99
CA GLN A 185 -5.82 -30.19 -22.15
C GLN A 185 -4.66 -30.83 -22.91
N SER A 186 -4.86 -31.23 -24.18
CA SER A 186 -3.80 -31.75 -25.05
C SER A 186 -2.68 -30.73 -25.21
N PHE A 187 -3.02 -29.47 -25.54
CA PHE A 187 -2.05 -28.40 -25.69
C PHE A 187 -1.25 -28.14 -24.42
N PHE A 188 -1.89 -28.13 -23.24
CA PHE A 188 -1.19 -28.03 -21.96
C PHE A 188 -0.18 -29.18 -21.76
N VAL A 189 -0.60 -30.43 -21.98
CA VAL A 189 0.26 -31.61 -21.84
C VAL A 189 1.44 -31.55 -22.81
N GLU A 190 1.21 -31.14 -24.06
CA GLU A 190 2.24 -30.97 -25.09
C GLU A 190 3.28 -29.90 -24.70
N MET A 191 2.82 -28.75 -24.18
CA MET A 191 3.72 -27.68 -23.73
C MET A 191 4.61 -28.11 -22.56
N GLU A 192 4.08 -28.86 -21.59
CA GLU A 192 4.88 -29.43 -20.51
C GLU A 192 5.88 -30.46 -21.00
N ALA A 193 5.45 -31.37 -21.89
CA ALA A 193 6.31 -32.37 -22.49
C ALA A 193 7.48 -31.73 -23.24
N LEU A 194 7.21 -30.66 -24.00
CA LEU A 194 8.23 -29.88 -24.68
C LEU A 194 9.21 -29.23 -23.67
N CYS A 195 8.72 -28.63 -22.59
CA CYS A 195 9.58 -28.09 -21.53
C CYS A 195 10.48 -29.17 -20.91
N ARG A 196 9.93 -30.37 -20.62
CA ARG A 196 10.72 -31.50 -20.09
C ARG A 196 11.79 -31.94 -21.10
N CYS A 197 11.46 -31.98 -22.38
CA CYS A 197 12.41 -32.29 -23.45
C CYS A 197 13.56 -31.28 -23.48
N LEU A 198 13.26 -29.98 -23.47
CA LEU A 198 14.26 -28.91 -23.47
C LEU A 198 15.16 -28.97 -22.23
N VAL A 199 14.61 -29.25 -21.05
CA VAL A 199 15.43 -29.44 -19.84
C VAL A 199 16.40 -30.62 -20.01
N ASN A 200 15.94 -31.74 -20.59
CA ASN A 200 16.79 -32.90 -20.88
C ASN A 200 17.85 -32.64 -21.97
N GLU A 201 17.57 -31.70 -22.89
CA GLU A 201 18.54 -31.19 -23.87
C GLU A 201 19.60 -30.26 -23.24
N GLY A 202 19.49 -29.94 -21.95
CA GLY A 202 20.47 -29.16 -21.17
C GLY A 202 20.00 -27.75 -20.79
N TYR A 203 18.76 -27.36 -21.10
CA TYR A 203 18.21 -26.05 -20.77
C TYR A 203 17.64 -25.97 -19.34
N GLU A 204 18.44 -26.31 -18.33
CA GLU A 204 18.00 -26.39 -16.92
C GLU A 204 17.55 -25.06 -16.33
N ASN A 205 17.89 -23.92 -16.93
CA ASN A 205 17.43 -22.60 -16.51
C ASN A 205 15.93 -22.34 -16.79
N LEU A 206 15.21 -23.33 -17.30
CA LEU A 206 13.77 -23.32 -17.54
C LEU A 206 12.99 -23.83 -16.33
N ASN A 207 11.97 -23.09 -15.91
CA ASN A 207 10.99 -23.50 -14.91
C ASN A 207 9.56 -23.35 -15.46
N ILE A 208 8.65 -24.21 -14.98
CA ILE A 208 7.22 -24.12 -15.28
C ILE A 208 6.49 -23.60 -14.03
N SER A 209 5.55 -22.70 -14.25
CA SER A 209 4.61 -22.18 -13.28
C SER A 209 3.20 -22.53 -13.72
N ARG A 210 2.49 -23.38 -12.98
CA ARG A 210 1.07 -23.63 -13.21
C ARG A 210 0.23 -22.68 -12.37
N VAL A 211 -0.61 -21.88 -13.01
CA VAL A 211 -1.50 -20.92 -12.34
C VAL A 211 -2.93 -21.32 -12.64
N ASP A 212 -3.71 -21.57 -11.58
CA ASP A 212 -5.10 -21.97 -11.69
C ASP A 212 -6.06 -20.81 -11.36
N ASN A 213 -7.23 -20.81 -12.02
CA ASN A 213 -8.32 -19.83 -11.93
C ASN A 213 -7.88 -18.41 -11.54
N LEU A 214 -7.42 -17.63 -12.53
CA LEU A 214 -6.87 -16.30 -12.35
C LEU A 214 -7.98 -15.23 -12.23
N PHE A 215 -8.01 -14.47 -11.14
CA PHE A 215 -8.98 -13.40 -10.94
C PHE A 215 -8.35 -12.13 -10.34
N GLY A 216 -8.98 -10.98 -10.54
CA GLY A 216 -8.50 -9.67 -10.10
C GLY A 216 -8.95 -8.54 -11.03
N PRO A 217 -8.60 -7.29 -10.76
CA PRO A 217 -8.86 -6.22 -11.71
C PRO A 217 -8.23 -6.51 -13.08
N GLY A 218 -9.04 -6.41 -14.14
CA GLY A 218 -8.69 -6.82 -15.50
C GLY A 218 -8.69 -8.34 -15.77
N SER A 219 -9.16 -9.17 -14.83
CA SER A 219 -9.21 -10.63 -14.99
C SER A 219 -10.31 -11.29 -14.14
N ASN A 220 -11.15 -12.09 -14.76
CA ASN A 220 -12.27 -12.79 -14.13
C ASN A 220 -12.27 -14.29 -14.47
N ARG A 221 -11.11 -14.83 -14.85
CA ARG A 221 -10.97 -16.20 -15.38
C ARG A 221 -11.02 -17.24 -14.27
N MET A 222 -12.23 -17.45 -13.78
CA MET A 222 -12.62 -18.59 -12.97
C MET A 222 -13.51 -19.46 -13.84
N ARG A 223 -13.08 -20.70 -14.11
CA ARG A 223 -13.69 -21.50 -15.19
C ARG A 223 -15.04 -22.07 -14.82
N SER A 224 -15.07 -22.82 -13.72
CA SER A 224 -16.26 -23.45 -13.18
C SER A 224 -17.21 -22.43 -12.52
N PHE A 225 -16.86 -21.14 -12.54
CA PHE A 225 -17.64 -20.07 -11.93
C PHE A 225 -17.38 -18.73 -12.62
N ASP A 226 -18.31 -18.26 -13.44
CA ASP A 226 -18.22 -16.92 -14.05
C ASP A 226 -18.45 -15.84 -12.98
N LEU A 227 -17.35 -15.36 -12.41
CA LEU A 227 -17.34 -14.34 -11.38
C LEU A 227 -17.94 -13.01 -11.88
N GLU A 228 -17.72 -12.65 -13.15
CA GLU A 228 -18.22 -11.38 -13.68
C GLU A 228 -19.73 -11.43 -13.90
N ALA A 229 -20.24 -12.50 -14.52
CA ALA A 229 -21.66 -12.69 -14.69
C ALA A 229 -22.38 -12.74 -13.33
N PHE A 230 -21.84 -13.49 -12.36
CA PHE A 230 -22.36 -13.52 -11.00
C PHE A 230 -22.41 -12.13 -10.36
N VAL A 231 -21.32 -11.38 -10.40
CA VAL A 231 -21.27 -10.04 -9.80
C VAL A 231 -22.28 -9.10 -10.45
N LYS A 232 -22.35 -9.08 -11.78
CA LYS A 232 -23.32 -8.25 -12.52
C LYS A 232 -24.76 -8.60 -12.12
N GLN A 233 -25.09 -9.89 -12.06
CA GLN A 233 -26.42 -10.35 -11.66
C GLN A 233 -26.74 -10.02 -10.19
N ALA A 234 -25.78 -10.20 -9.28
CA ALA A 234 -25.96 -9.92 -7.86
C ALA A 234 -26.26 -8.44 -7.62
N PHE A 235 -25.52 -7.52 -8.25
CA PHE A 235 -25.74 -6.09 -8.14
C PHE A 235 -27.02 -5.63 -8.87
N GLN A 236 -27.38 -6.27 -9.98
CA GLN A 236 -28.65 -5.99 -10.66
C GLN A 236 -29.86 -6.38 -9.81
N ASN A 237 -29.79 -7.52 -9.13
CA ASN A 237 -30.89 -8.04 -8.32
C ASN A 237 -30.86 -7.54 -6.86
N GLY A 238 -29.76 -6.94 -6.41
CA GLY A 238 -29.55 -6.52 -5.04
C GLY A 238 -29.41 -7.68 -4.04
N VAL A 239 -29.06 -8.89 -4.51
CA VAL A 239 -28.99 -10.10 -3.68
C VAL A 239 -27.88 -11.03 -4.16
N VAL A 240 -27.18 -11.62 -3.21
CA VAL A 240 -26.30 -12.77 -3.42
C VAL A 240 -27.06 -14.03 -3.01
N GLU A 241 -27.23 -14.95 -3.95
CA GLU A 241 -27.85 -16.25 -3.72
C GLU A 241 -26.78 -17.33 -3.62
N VAL A 242 -26.76 -18.04 -2.50
CA VAL A 242 -25.88 -19.19 -2.24
C VAL A 242 -26.75 -20.45 -2.13
N SER A 243 -26.60 -21.36 -3.09
CA SER A 243 -27.30 -22.65 -3.12
C SER A 243 -26.49 -23.73 -2.40
N THR A 244 -27.10 -24.90 -2.15
CA THR A 244 -26.39 -26.04 -1.56
C THR A 244 -25.33 -26.61 -2.52
N GLU A 245 -25.53 -26.50 -3.83
CA GLU A 245 -24.59 -26.93 -4.88
C GLU A 245 -23.30 -26.10 -4.86
N ASP A 246 -23.36 -24.82 -4.46
CA ASP A 246 -22.20 -23.93 -4.37
C ASP A 246 -21.14 -24.42 -3.36
N TYR A 247 -21.51 -25.32 -2.45
CA TYR A 247 -20.58 -25.95 -1.50
C TYR A 247 -19.90 -27.22 -2.03
N GLN A 248 -20.37 -27.76 -3.16
CA GLN A 248 -19.88 -29.03 -3.69
C GLN A 248 -18.56 -28.86 -4.43
N GLU A 249 -18.36 -27.73 -5.11
CA GLU A 249 -17.16 -27.48 -5.91
C GLU A 249 -16.13 -26.68 -5.12
N ILE A 250 -14.95 -27.27 -4.87
CA ILE A 250 -13.80 -26.60 -4.24
C ILE A 250 -12.68 -26.47 -5.26
N ILE A 251 -12.36 -25.23 -5.61
CA ILE A 251 -11.40 -24.90 -6.66
C ILE A 251 -10.14 -24.24 -6.09
N SER A 252 -8.99 -24.45 -6.74
CA SER A 252 -7.84 -23.55 -6.57
C SER A 252 -8.03 -22.29 -7.41
N CYS A 253 -7.88 -21.12 -6.78
CA CYS A 253 -7.92 -19.83 -7.47
C CYS A 253 -6.79 -18.90 -7.06
N SER A 254 -6.39 -18.04 -7.99
CA SER A 254 -5.19 -17.20 -7.90
C SER A 254 -5.55 -15.74 -8.09
N TYR A 255 -5.26 -14.92 -7.08
CA TYR A 255 -5.36 -13.48 -7.26
C TYR A 255 -4.22 -13.00 -8.18
N ILE A 256 -4.56 -12.26 -9.23
CA ILE A 256 -3.64 -11.91 -10.32
C ILE A 256 -2.34 -11.25 -9.85
N LEU A 257 -2.43 -10.48 -8.78
CA LEU A 257 -1.29 -9.78 -8.20
C LEU A 257 -0.38 -10.70 -7.38
N ASP A 258 -0.94 -11.70 -6.73
CA ASP A 258 -0.16 -12.72 -6.05
C ASP A 258 0.54 -13.60 -7.09
N ALA A 259 -0.13 -13.93 -8.21
CA ALA A 259 0.46 -14.67 -9.34
C ALA A 259 1.64 -13.92 -9.98
N PHE A 260 1.52 -12.59 -10.13
CA PHE A 260 2.64 -11.73 -10.53
C PHE A 260 3.80 -11.85 -9.53
N CYS A 261 3.53 -11.73 -8.24
CA CYS A 261 4.57 -11.78 -7.22
C CYS A 261 5.22 -13.17 -7.12
N PHE A 262 4.45 -14.22 -7.32
CA PHE A 262 4.89 -15.61 -7.43
C PHE A 262 5.91 -15.76 -8.56
N ALA A 263 5.59 -15.26 -9.75
CA ALA A 263 6.46 -15.33 -10.92
C ALA A 263 7.82 -14.65 -10.64
N ILE A 264 7.80 -13.49 -9.99
CA ILE A 264 9.02 -12.78 -9.56
C ILE A 264 9.78 -13.53 -8.46
N GLN A 265 9.09 -14.18 -7.53
CA GLN A 265 9.72 -14.96 -6.46
C GLN A 265 10.47 -16.17 -7.02
N LEU A 266 9.92 -16.84 -8.03
CA LEU A 266 10.58 -17.95 -8.72
C LEU A 266 11.88 -17.52 -9.40
N LEU A 267 11.97 -16.31 -9.97
CA LEU A 267 13.25 -15.79 -10.49
C LEU A 267 14.33 -15.70 -9.41
N TYR A 268 13.94 -15.37 -8.18
CA TYR A 268 14.92 -15.13 -7.11
C TYR A 268 15.31 -16.39 -6.35
N LYS A 269 14.37 -17.33 -6.19
CA LYS A 269 14.51 -18.48 -5.28
C LYS A 269 14.08 -19.82 -5.90
N GLY A 270 13.59 -19.82 -7.13
CA GLY A 270 13.25 -21.04 -7.85
C GLY A 270 14.51 -21.87 -8.10
N ARG A 271 14.42 -23.17 -7.82
CA ARG A 271 15.39 -24.15 -8.30
C ARG A 271 15.16 -24.37 -9.79
N LYS A 272 16.26 -24.53 -10.53
CA LYS A 272 16.34 -24.80 -11.98
C LYS A 272 15.66 -26.11 -12.36
N GLY A 273 15.03 -26.16 -13.54
CA GLY A 273 14.45 -27.37 -14.12
C GLY A 273 13.24 -27.89 -13.35
N GLN A 274 12.46 -27.01 -12.71
CA GLN A 274 11.36 -27.40 -11.84
C GLN A 274 10.01 -26.88 -12.32
N ILE A 275 8.97 -27.67 -12.02
CA ILE A 275 7.57 -27.27 -12.07
C ILE A 275 7.15 -26.78 -10.69
N TYR A 276 6.33 -25.73 -10.65
CA TYR A 276 5.70 -25.23 -9.42
C TYR A 276 4.21 -24.99 -9.67
N ASN A 277 3.38 -25.50 -8.77
CA ASN A 277 1.98 -25.15 -8.71
C ASN A 277 1.78 -23.84 -7.92
N PHE A 278 0.86 -23.01 -8.37
CA PHE A 278 0.46 -21.80 -7.67
C PHE A 278 -1.06 -21.64 -7.58
N CYS A 279 -1.53 -21.43 -6.35
CA CYS A 279 -2.83 -20.86 -6.07
C CYS A 279 -2.77 -19.94 -4.85
N SER A 280 -3.59 -18.88 -4.85
CA SER A 280 -3.74 -18.01 -3.68
C SER A 280 -4.65 -18.65 -2.62
N TYR A 281 -5.69 -19.36 -3.06
CA TYR A 281 -6.76 -19.90 -2.22
C TYR A 281 -7.24 -21.27 -2.73
N HIS A 282 -7.74 -22.09 -1.81
CA HIS A 282 -8.72 -23.14 -2.08
C HIS A 282 -10.04 -22.62 -1.53
N ALA A 283 -11.06 -22.50 -2.37
CA ALA A 283 -12.34 -21.91 -1.98
C ALA A 283 -13.49 -22.64 -2.67
N SER A 284 -14.59 -22.81 -1.94
CA SER A 284 -15.85 -23.18 -2.58
C SER A 284 -16.46 -22.01 -3.34
N ILE A 285 -17.37 -22.28 -4.27
CA ILE A 285 -18.16 -21.22 -4.91
C ILE A 285 -18.97 -20.45 -3.84
N ALA A 286 -19.48 -21.15 -2.82
CA ALA A 286 -20.16 -20.55 -1.69
C ALA A 286 -19.27 -19.58 -0.90
N ASP A 287 -17.99 -19.91 -0.68
CA ASP A 287 -17.03 -19.02 -0.02
C ASP A 287 -16.81 -17.75 -0.83
N ILE A 288 -16.69 -17.86 -2.17
CA ILE A 288 -16.50 -16.72 -3.08
C ILE A 288 -17.75 -15.81 -3.04
N LYS A 289 -18.94 -16.37 -3.22
CA LYS A 289 -20.21 -15.62 -3.17
C LYS A 289 -20.41 -14.96 -1.81
N SER A 290 -20.18 -15.69 -0.73
CA SER A 290 -20.28 -15.18 0.65
C SER A 290 -19.27 -14.08 0.92
N ALA A 291 -18.05 -14.19 0.39
CA ALA A 291 -17.04 -13.15 0.50
C ALA A 291 -17.45 -11.88 -0.25
N VAL A 292 -18.02 -11.97 -1.45
CA VAL A 292 -18.59 -10.82 -2.18
C VAL A 292 -19.70 -10.15 -1.37
N HIS A 293 -20.69 -10.90 -0.88
CA HIS A 293 -21.71 -10.34 0.02
C HIS A 293 -21.07 -9.68 1.26
N SER A 294 -20.09 -10.34 1.88
CA SER A 294 -19.45 -9.83 3.09
C SER A 294 -18.77 -8.48 2.88
N CYS A 295 -18.26 -8.26 1.67
CA CYS A 295 -17.76 -6.97 1.26
C CYS A 295 -18.94 -6.01 1.14
N PHE A 296 -19.93 -6.29 0.30
CA PHE A 296 -20.98 -5.35 -0.09
C PHE A 296 -22.30 -5.46 0.70
N ARG A 297 -22.25 -5.70 2.02
CA ARG A 297 -23.44 -5.94 2.88
C ARG A 297 -24.46 -4.78 2.90
N GLU A 298 -24.01 -3.56 2.64
CA GLU A 298 -24.89 -2.39 2.58
C GLU A 298 -25.67 -2.29 1.26
N GLU A 299 -25.20 -2.99 0.23
CA GLU A 299 -25.73 -2.92 -1.15
C GLU A 299 -26.42 -4.23 -1.57
N LEU A 300 -26.01 -5.36 -0.98
CA LEU A 300 -26.48 -6.70 -1.35
C LEU A 300 -27.09 -7.41 -0.14
N ALA A 301 -28.29 -7.94 -0.30
CA ALA A 301 -28.85 -8.93 0.62
C ALA A 301 -28.19 -10.31 0.42
N LEU A 302 -28.31 -11.20 1.41
CA LEU A 302 -27.86 -12.60 1.29
C LEU A 302 -29.06 -13.54 1.43
N LYS A 303 -29.20 -14.45 0.46
CA LYS A 303 -30.13 -15.57 0.52
C LYS A 303 -29.32 -16.86 0.48
N VAL A 304 -29.47 -17.70 1.50
CA VAL A 304 -28.76 -18.98 1.62
C VAL A 304 -29.77 -20.11 1.66
N GLU A 305 -29.58 -21.10 0.79
CA GLU A 305 -30.30 -22.36 0.80
C GLU A 305 -29.35 -23.44 1.33
N SER A 306 -29.62 -23.92 2.56
CA SER A 306 -28.76 -24.90 3.23
C SER A 306 -29.49 -26.22 3.46
N GLU A 307 -29.38 -27.13 2.51
CA GLU A 307 -29.70 -28.54 2.69
C GLU A 307 -28.42 -29.33 3.03
N LYS A 308 -28.54 -30.66 3.11
CA LYS A 308 -27.37 -31.53 3.30
C LYS A 308 -26.51 -31.48 2.03
N VAL A 309 -25.31 -30.93 2.16
CA VAL A 309 -24.32 -30.93 1.07
C VAL A 309 -24.04 -32.37 0.64
N GLY A 310 -24.08 -32.62 -0.66
CA GLY A 310 -23.77 -33.90 -1.27
C GLY A 310 -22.28 -34.23 -1.22
N GLU A 311 -21.82 -35.01 -2.20
CA GLU A 311 -20.38 -35.24 -2.39
C GLU A 311 -19.67 -33.93 -2.76
N ILE A 312 -18.43 -33.77 -2.29
CA ILE A 312 -17.57 -32.62 -2.57
C ILE A 312 -16.57 -33.02 -3.66
N HIS A 313 -16.44 -32.17 -4.66
CA HIS A 313 -15.56 -32.32 -5.81
C HIS A 313 -14.41 -31.33 -5.70
N TYR A 314 -13.18 -31.85 -5.74
CA TYR A 314 -11.96 -31.04 -5.58
C TYR A 314 -11.28 -30.84 -6.93
N HIS A 315 -11.02 -29.57 -7.26
CA HIS A 315 -10.26 -29.11 -8.43
C HIS A 315 -9.09 -28.24 -7.94
N CYS A 316 -8.17 -28.85 -7.20
CA CYS A 316 -7.21 -28.10 -6.39
C CYS A 316 -5.76 -28.50 -6.66
N LEU A 317 -4.90 -27.51 -6.86
CA LEU A 317 -3.45 -27.67 -6.87
C LEU A 317 -2.84 -27.56 -5.47
N ASN A 318 -1.83 -28.37 -5.19
CA ASN A 318 -1.01 -28.26 -3.99
C ASN A 318 0.17 -27.30 -4.21
N THR A 319 0.31 -26.27 -3.36
CA THR A 319 1.31 -25.19 -3.50
C THR A 319 2.51 -25.33 -2.54
N LEU A 320 2.62 -26.44 -1.78
CA LEU A 320 3.63 -26.58 -0.72
C LEU A 320 5.08 -26.45 -1.23
N LYS A 321 5.36 -26.92 -2.45
CA LYS A 321 6.69 -26.80 -3.07
C LYS A 321 7.10 -25.34 -3.28
N PHE A 322 6.18 -24.49 -3.71
CA PHE A 322 6.45 -23.07 -3.90
C PHE A 322 6.79 -22.35 -2.58
N PHE A 323 6.17 -22.73 -1.47
CA PHE A 323 6.50 -22.10 -0.17
C PHE A 323 7.97 -22.31 0.23
N GLN A 324 8.63 -23.36 -0.28
CA GLN A 324 10.08 -23.54 -0.10
C GLN A 324 10.93 -22.45 -0.78
N CYS A 325 10.37 -21.71 -1.74
CA CYS A 325 11.00 -20.53 -2.32
C CYS A 325 10.95 -19.31 -1.39
N GLY A 326 10.48 -19.43 -0.14
CA GLY A 326 10.45 -18.35 0.85
C GLY A 326 9.21 -17.45 0.77
N TRP A 327 8.16 -17.93 0.09
CA TRP A 327 6.86 -17.30 0.11
C TRP A 327 6.11 -17.69 1.40
N ASN A 328 5.45 -16.72 2.02
CA ASN A 328 4.66 -16.94 3.23
C ASN A 328 3.21 -16.69 2.86
N GLN A 329 2.33 -17.67 3.10
CA GLN A 329 0.91 -17.59 2.76
C GLN A 329 0.20 -16.39 3.41
N ASN A 330 0.65 -15.93 4.60
CA ASN A 330 0.15 -14.71 5.24
C ASN A 330 0.46 -13.41 4.46
N LYS A 331 1.21 -13.50 3.35
CA LYS A 331 1.45 -12.38 2.43
C LYS A 331 0.43 -12.29 1.31
N ASN A 332 -0.34 -13.36 1.06
CA ASN A 332 -1.44 -13.31 0.10
C ASN A 332 -2.45 -12.29 0.63
N LEU A 333 -3.09 -11.57 -0.28
CA LEU A 333 -4.22 -10.73 0.08
C LEU A 333 -5.33 -11.63 0.66
N PRO A 334 -6.06 -11.27 1.72
CA PRO A 334 -7.21 -12.05 2.14
C PRO A 334 -8.23 -12.19 1.00
N LEU A 335 -8.87 -13.34 0.86
CA LEU A 335 -9.83 -13.62 -0.24
C LEU A 335 -10.92 -12.53 -0.36
N THR A 336 -11.45 -12.07 0.76
CA THR A 336 -12.45 -10.99 0.81
C THR A 336 -11.92 -9.69 0.22
N GLU A 337 -10.67 -9.33 0.52
CA GLU A 337 -10.04 -8.09 0.04
C GLU A 337 -9.65 -8.20 -1.44
N ALA A 338 -9.23 -9.39 -1.89
CA ALA A 338 -9.01 -9.68 -3.30
C ALA A 338 -10.31 -9.55 -4.10
N LEU A 339 -11.38 -10.21 -3.65
CA LEU A 339 -12.70 -10.15 -4.28
C LEU A 339 -13.30 -8.75 -4.24
N TYR A 340 -13.12 -8.00 -3.15
CA TYR A 340 -13.55 -6.61 -3.08
C TYR A 340 -12.99 -5.77 -4.23
N ARG A 341 -11.67 -5.86 -4.46
CA ARG A 341 -10.99 -5.14 -5.55
C ARG A 341 -11.49 -5.58 -6.92
N THR A 342 -11.64 -6.88 -7.12
CA THR A 342 -12.17 -7.45 -8.36
C THR A 342 -13.59 -6.96 -8.64
N VAL A 343 -14.48 -6.96 -7.64
CA VAL A 343 -15.86 -6.46 -7.79
C VAL A 343 -15.90 -4.97 -8.05
N CYS A 344 -15.06 -4.17 -7.38
CA CYS A 344 -14.93 -2.74 -7.67
C CYS A 344 -14.53 -2.49 -9.13
N ASP A 345 -13.61 -3.28 -9.68
CA ASP A 345 -13.21 -3.20 -11.08
C ASP A 345 -14.36 -3.56 -12.03
N ILE A 346 -15.03 -4.70 -11.79
CA ILE A 346 -16.18 -5.17 -12.59
C ILE A 346 -17.33 -4.15 -12.60
N THR A 347 -17.65 -3.57 -11.45
CA THR A 347 -18.78 -2.64 -11.29
C THR A 347 -18.44 -1.19 -11.61
N GLY A 348 -17.14 -0.85 -11.74
CA GLY A 348 -16.67 0.54 -11.80
C GLY A 348 -16.83 1.31 -10.48
N SER A 349 -17.14 0.62 -9.37
CA SER A 349 -17.29 1.22 -8.05
C SER A 349 -15.93 1.66 -7.52
N LYS A 350 -15.84 2.90 -7.01
CA LYS A 350 -14.60 3.39 -6.39
C LYS A 350 -14.26 2.57 -5.14
N ASP A 351 -13.12 1.86 -5.14
CA ASP A 351 -12.49 1.27 -3.94
C ASP A 351 -12.49 2.30 -2.81
N ASN A 352 -13.36 2.02 -1.86
CA ASN A 352 -13.55 2.78 -0.66
C ASN A 352 -12.52 2.30 0.36
N ASN A 353 -11.47 3.08 0.46
CA ASN A 353 -10.35 2.85 1.37
C ASN A 353 -10.76 2.80 2.86
N SER A 354 -12.00 3.13 3.21
CA SER A 354 -12.54 2.85 4.54
C SER A 354 -12.58 1.35 4.86
N ARG A 355 -12.65 0.46 3.85
CA ARG A 355 -12.57 -1.00 4.01
C ARG A 355 -11.17 -1.55 4.29
N ASN A 356 -10.12 -0.72 4.21
CA ASN A 356 -8.83 -0.98 4.88
C ASN A 356 -8.95 -0.91 6.43
N THR A 357 -10.11 -1.31 6.97
CA THR A 357 -10.61 -1.31 8.36
C THR A 357 -9.68 -1.94 9.39
N ALA A 358 -8.56 -2.54 8.99
CA ALA A 358 -7.48 -2.90 9.90
C ALA A 358 -6.62 -1.71 10.37
N ILE A 359 -6.85 -0.47 9.90
CA ILE A 359 -6.17 0.70 10.48
C ILE A 359 -6.61 0.84 11.95
N TYR A 360 -5.65 0.60 12.85
CA TYR A 360 -5.85 0.67 14.30
C TYR A 360 -6.96 -0.20 14.82
N SER A 361 -7.16 -1.38 14.21
CA SER A 361 -8.19 -2.34 14.63
C SER A 361 -9.60 -1.72 14.61
N GLY A 362 -9.91 -0.96 13.56
CA GLY A 362 -11.20 -0.30 13.36
C GLY A 362 -11.41 0.97 14.19
N LYS A 363 -10.40 1.45 14.94
CA LYS A 363 -10.54 2.62 15.83
C LYS A 363 -10.42 3.98 15.14
N LEU A 364 -10.05 4.03 13.85
CA LEU A 364 -9.75 5.29 13.16
C LEU A 364 -10.90 6.30 13.19
N THR A 365 -12.14 5.85 12.95
CA THR A 365 -13.31 6.72 13.02
C THR A 365 -13.45 7.34 14.41
N ARG A 366 -13.25 6.54 15.46
CA ARG A 366 -13.36 7.01 16.84
C ARG A 366 -12.24 7.99 17.21
N ILE A 367 -11.02 7.75 16.70
CA ILE A 367 -9.88 8.66 16.83
C ILE A 367 -10.25 10.04 16.28
N LYS A 368 -10.76 10.09 15.05
CA LYS A 368 -11.14 11.34 14.38
C LYS A 368 -12.24 12.10 15.10
N GLU A 369 -13.27 11.40 15.59
CA GLU A 369 -14.32 12.03 16.39
C GLU A 369 -13.75 12.73 17.63
N LEU A 370 -12.79 12.09 18.32
CA LEU A 370 -12.14 12.66 19.50
C LEU A 370 -11.22 13.82 19.13
N GLU A 371 -10.51 13.76 18.00
CA GLU A 371 -9.66 14.87 17.53
C GLU A 371 -10.50 16.09 17.15
N VAL A 372 -11.67 15.90 16.52
CA VAL A 372 -12.61 16.99 16.23
C VAL A 372 -13.17 17.59 17.52
N MET A 373 -13.49 16.77 18.53
CA MET A 373 -13.86 17.24 19.87
C MET A 373 -12.74 18.10 20.48
N MET A 374 -11.49 17.64 20.43
CA MET A 374 -10.33 18.39 20.91
C MET A 374 -10.16 19.71 20.15
N LEU A 375 -10.32 19.70 18.83
CA LEU A 375 -10.19 20.86 17.98
C LEU A 375 -11.28 21.92 18.28
N ARG A 376 -12.51 21.51 18.58
CA ARG A 376 -13.60 22.41 19.03
C ARG A 376 -13.24 23.10 20.34
N ASP A 377 -12.71 22.35 21.29
CA ASP A 377 -12.29 22.90 22.58
C ASP A 377 -11.11 23.87 22.46
N ILE A 378 -10.16 23.57 21.55
CA ILE A 378 -9.06 24.47 21.21
C ILE A 378 -9.60 25.74 20.52
N ASP A 379 -10.58 25.62 19.61
CA ASP A 379 -11.20 26.78 18.95
C ASP A 379 -11.88 27.71 19.96
N GLU A 380 -12.63 27.14 20.91
CA GLU A 380 -13.29 27.90 21.98
C GLU A 380 -12.26 28.66 22.82
N LEU A 381 -11.18 27.98 23.24
CA LEU A 381 -10.09 28.59 24.00
C LEU A 381 -9.42 29.73 23.20
N CYS A 382 -9.09 29.48 21.94
CA CYS A 382 -8.46 30.47 21.07
C CYS A 382 -9.35 31.71 20.86
N ARG A 383 -10.65 31.51 20.64
CA ARG A 383 -11.62 32.61 20.50
C ARG A 383 -11.77 33.43 21.77
N LYS A 384 -11.84 32.77 22.94
CA LYS A 384 -11.95 33.43 24.25
C LYS A 384 -10.77 34.37 24.52
N HIS A 385 -9.58 34.04 24.03
CA HIS A 385 -8.33 34.76 24.31
C HIS A 385 -7.76 35.55 23.12
N ASP A 386 -8.54 35.73 22.05
CA ASP A 386 -8.11 36.42 20.82
C ASP A 386 -6.77 35.88 20.28
N ILE A 387 -6.75 34.56 20.06
CA ILE A 387 -5.62 33.82 19.52
C ILE A 387 -6.02 33.33 18.13
N LYS A 388 -5.23 33.69 17.12
CA LYS A 388 -5.43 33.19 15.76
C LYS A 388 -4.67 31.89 15.55
N TYR A 389 -5.37 30.90 15.00
CA TYR A 389 -4.79 29.66 14.53
C TYR A 389 -5.45 29.27 13.20
N PHE A 390 -4.84 28.35 12.48
CA PHE A 390 -5.40 27.80 11.25
C PHE A 390 -5.10 26.30 11.15
N LEU A 391 -5.94 25.53 10.46
CA LEU A 391 -5.57 24.17 10.08
C LEU A 391 -4.38 24.21 9.13
N CYS A 392 -3.46 23.27 9.25
CA CYS A 392 -2.31 23.17 8.36
C CYS A 392 -2.09 21.72 7.91
N GLY A 393 -1.10 21.51 7.04
CA GLY A 393 -0.72 20.17 6.56
C GLY A 393 -1.88 19.34 5.98
N GLY A 394 -1.93 18.08 6.40
CA GLY A 394 -2.93 17.10 5.94
C GLY A 394 -4.35 17.46 6.38
N THR A 395 -4.48 18.03 7.58
CA THR A 395 -5.76 18.46 8.14
C THR A 395 -6.42 19.56 7.30
N MET A 396 -5.65 20.57 6.86
CA MET A 396 -6.19 21.59 5.96
C MET A 396 -6.53 21.04 4.57
N LEU A 397 -5.69 20.15 4.04
CA LEU A 397 -5.99 19.49 2.77
C LEU A 397 -7.30 18.70 2.87
N GLY A 398 -7.53 18.02 4.00
CA GLY A 398 -8.78 17.34 4.32
C GLY A 398 -9.98 18.30 4.29
N ALA A 399 -9.89 19.41 5.03
CA ALA A 399 -10.93 20.43 5.07
C ALA A 399 -11.32 20.93 3.67
N VAL A 400 -10.33 21.25 2.83
CA VAL A 400 -10.57 21.79 1.47
C VAL A 400 -11.07 20.71 0.50
N ARG A 401 -10.56 19.48 0.59
CA ARG A 401 -10.86 18.42 -0.37
C ARG A 401 -12.14 17.65 -0.03
N TYR A 402 -12.37 17.35 1.24
CA TYR A 402 -13.46 16.49 1.70
C TYR A 402 -14.49 17.22 2.58
N GLY A 403 -14.17 18.40 3.12
CA GLY A 403 -14.98 19.04 4.16
C GLY A 403 -14.85 18.36 5.53
N HIS A 404 -13.86 17.48 5.70
CA HIS A 404 -13.56 16.71 6.90
C HIS A 404 -12.12 16.20 6.89
N SER A 405 -11.66 15.54 7.96
CA SER A 405 -10.35 14.90 8.00
C SER A 405 -10.15 13.88 6.86
N ILE A 406 -8.92 13.77 6.32
CA ILE A 406 -8.60 12.83 5.24
C ILE A 406 -8.97 11.38 5.65
N PRO A 407 -9.66 10.57 4.82
CA PRO A 407 -10.26 9.30 5.27
C PRO A 407 -9.34 8.28 5.93
N TRP A 408 -8.05 8.27 5.60
CA TRP A 408 -7.04 7.34 6.15
C TRP A 408 -6.04 8.00 7.12
N ASP A 409 -6.20 9.29 7.40
CA ASP A 409 -5.29 10.09 8.24
C ASP A 409 -5.71 10.03 9.70
N ASP A 410 -4.77 10.19 10.61
CA ASP A 410 -4.91 9.83 12.03
C ASP A 410 -4.44 10.90 13.02
N ASP A 411 -4.23 12.11 12.52
CA ASP A 411 -3.80 13.26 13.29
C ASP A 411 -4.45 14.57 12.82
N VAL A 412 -4.49 15.54 13.73
CA VAL A 412 -4.93 16.92 13.48
C VAL A 412 -3.79 17.89 13.77
N ASP A 413 -3.44 18.67 12.75
CA ASP A 413 -2.40 19.69 12.77
C ASP A 413 -3.00 21.11 12.73
N ILE A 414 -2.63 21.94 13.71
CA ILE A 414 -2.91 23.38 13.71
C ILE A 414 -1.63 24.20 13.63
N GLY A 415 -1.67 25.27 12.85
CA GLY A 415 -0.61 26.25 12.69
C GLY A 415 -0.93 27.56 13.39
N MET A 416 0.08 28.20 13.98
CA MET A 416 0.00 29.53 14.57
C MET A 416 1.20 30.38 14.16
N LEU A 417 0.99 31.68 13.96
CA LEU A 417 2.10 32.62 13.90
C LEU A 417 2.69 32.78 15.30
N ARG A 418 4.00 33.06 15.39
CA ARG A 418 4.73 33.17 16.66
C ARG A 418 4.01 33.96 17.76
N ARG A 419 3.45 35.14 17.42
CA ARG A 419 2.74 35.99 18.39
C ARG A 419 1.55 35.27 19.03
N ASP A 420 0.75 34.58 18.22
CA ASP A 420 -0.43 33.85 18.67
C ASP A 420 -0.03 32.57 19.41
N PHE A 421 1.01 31.87 18.93
CA PHE A 421 1.59 30.72 19.63
C PHE A 421 2.07 31.08 21.04
N ASP A 422 2.76 32.21 21.21
CA ASP A 422 3.25 32.65 22.53
C ASP A 422 2.09 32.97 23.50
N LYS A 423 0.95 33.46 23.00
CA LYS A 423 -0.28 33.63 23.79
C LYS A 423 -0.89 32.27 24.13
N PHE A 424 -1.06 31.41 23.13
CA PHE A 424 -1.65 30.08 23.26
C PHE A 424 -0.92 29.23 24.29
N ARG A 425 0.42 29.24 24.26
CA ARG A 425 1.24 28.52 25.21
C ARG A 425 1.01 28.97 26.66
N LYS A 426 0.77 30.27 26.91
CA LYS A 426 0.49 30.77 28.26
C LYS A 426 -0.90 30.35 28.73
N VAL A 427 -1.89 30.51 27.87
CA VAL A 427 -3.29 30.19 28.20
C VAL A 427 -3.49 28.69 28.37
N SER A 428 -2.91 27.86 27.51
CA SER A 428 -3.01 26.39 27.61
C SER A 428 -2.38 25.83 28.88
N MET A 429 -1.48 26.57 29.53
CA MET A 429 -0.92 26.18 30.83
C MET A 429 -1.82 26.59 32.02
N LEU A 430 -2.77 27.51 31.84
CA LEU A 430 -3.53 28.14 32.93
C LEU A 430 -5.05 27.92 32.86
N ASP A 431 -5.61 27.81 31.65
CA ASP A 431 -7.06 27.82 31.37
C ASP A 431 -7.46 26.65 30.45
N GLN A 432 -6.77 25.50 30.56
CA GLN A 432 -7.15 24.28 29.84
C GLN A 432 -8.15 23.44 30.67
N LYS A 433 -9.07 22.76 29.99
CA LYS A 433 -9.95 21.77 30.63
C LYS A 433 -9.10 20.66 31.28
N ALA A 434 -9.55 20.12 32.41
CA ALA A 434 -8.82 19.10 33.19
C ALA A 434 -8.56 17.80 32.41
N ILE A 435 -9.35 17.53 31.37
CA ILE A 435 -9.18 16.38 30.48
C ILE A 435 -8.00 16.52 29.51
N TYR A 436 -7.35 17.69 29.44
CA TYR A 436 -6.23 17.93 28.53
C TYR A 436 -4.89 18.08 29.25
N ASN A 437 -3.82 17.75 28.54
CA ASN A 437 -2.46 18.03 28.92
C ASN A 437 -1.74 18.72 27.76
N TYR A 438 -1.25 19.93 28.00
CA TYR A 438 -0.32 20.56 27.08
C TYR A 438 1.09 19.98 27.27
N SER A 439 1.62 19.33 26.25
CA SER A 439 2.94 18.70 26.22
C SER A 439 3.90 19.53 25.38
N SER A 440 4.97 20.02 26.00
CA SER A 440 5.98 20.87 25.35
C SER A 440 7.36 20.64 25.99
N HIS A 441 8.44 20.90 25.26
CA HIS A 441 9.78 20.91 25.86
C HIS A 441 10.01 22.04 26.86
N TRP A 442 9.09 23.01 26.89
CA TRP A 442 9.14 24.16 27.78
C TRP A 442 8.54 23.93 29.16
N ASN A 443 7.66 22.94 29.29
CA ASN A 443 7.10 22.58 30.58
C ASN A 443 7.78 21.34 31.13
N LYS A 444 7.55 21.06 32.42
CA LYS A 444 8.10 19.87 33.08
C LYS A 444 7.38 18.58 32.68
N SER A 445 6.83 18.49 31.45
CA SER A 445 6.15 17.29 30.94
C SER A 445 7.11 16.13 30.64
N GLY A 446 8.40 16.41 30.43
CA GLY A 446 9.38 15.42 29.97
C GLY A 446 9.36 15.20 28.45
N SER A 447 8.44 15.84 27.72
CA SER A 447 8.44 15.84 26.25
C SER A 447 9.63 16.61 25.69
N HIS A 448 10.26 16.09 24.64
CA HIS A 448 11.23 16.85 23.85
C HIS A 448 10.87 16.87 22.36
N TYR A 449 9.59 16.72 22.06
CA TYR A 449 9.09 17.02 20.71
C TYR A 449 9.33 18.50 20.39
N ILE A 450 9.64 18.75 19.11
CA ILE A 450 9.78 20.10 18.56
C ILE A 450 8.41 20.76 18.33
N VAL A 451 7.42 19.94 18.03
CA VAL A 451 6.01 20.34 17.91
C VAL A 451 5.37 20.17 19.27
N ASP A 452 4.68 21.22 19.74
CA ASP A 452 3.91 21.15 20.98
C ASP A 452 2.62 20.38 20.72
N LYS A 453 2.12 19.66 21.72
CA LYS A 453 0.96 18.76 21.59
C LYS A 453 -0.07 19.07 22.66
N VAL A 454 -1.33 19.24 22.28
CA VAL A 454 -2.45 19.19 23.22
C VAL A 454 -2.92 17.73 23.27
N ARG A 455 -2.89 17.10 24.45
CA ARG A 455 -3.17 15.66 24.61
C ARG A 455 -4.43 15.41 25.41
N LEU A 456 -5.17 14.37 25.05
CA LEU A 456 -6.32 13.88 25.80
C LEU A 456 -5.87 12.92 26.90
N ASN A 457 -6.07 13.31 28.16
CA ASN A 457 -5.72 12.50 29.33
C ASN A 457 -6.54 11.20 29.36
N GLY A 458 -5.97 10.14 29.94
CA GLY A 458 -6.65 8.84 30.02
C GLY A 458 -6.65 8.03 28.71
N THR A 459 -5.80 8.41 27.75
CA THR A 459 -5.56 7.67 26.50
C THR A 459 -4.07 7.41 26.31
N TYR A 460 -3.71 6.45 25.46
CA TYR A 460 -2.35 6.26 24.95
C TYR A 460 -2.34 6.24 23.43
N PHE A 461 -1.45 7.03 22.84
CA PHE A 461 -1.32 7.16 21.39
C PHE A 461 0.17 7.22 21.03
N SER A 462 0.91 6.18 21.42
CA SER A 462 2.37 6.16 21.37
C SER A 462 2.88 5.58 20.05
N THR A 463 3.72 6.33 19.35
CA THR A 463 4.51 5.84 18.21
C THR A 463 5.66 4.95 18.69
N LYS A 464 6.31 4.20 17.80
CA LYS A 464 7.59 3.52 18.09
C LYS A 464 8.71 4.47 18.56
N TYR A 465 8.57 5.76 18.28
CA TYR A 465 9.50 6.79 18.72
C TYR A 465 9.17 7.27 20.14
N SER A 466 7.90 7.57 20.46
CA SER A 466 7.52 8.04 21.80
C SER A 466 7.44 6.94 22.86
N SER A 467 7.09 5.71 22.49
CA SER A 467 6.87 4.58 23.43
C SER A 467 8.08 4.18 24.27
N VAL A 468 9.27 4.72 24.01
CA VAL A 468 10.48 4.47 24.81
C VAL A 468 10.80 5.58 25.82
N HIS A 469 9.93 6.56 25.97
CA HIS A 469 10.11 7.71 26.84
C HIS A 469 8.96 7.83 27.84
N GLU A 470 9.29 8.22 29.06
CA GLU A 470 8.31 8.51 30.12
C GLU A 470 7.89 9.97 30.05
N PHE A 471 6.68 10.22 29.57
CA PHE A 471 6.01 11.53 29.60
C PHE A 471 4.49 11.31 29.51
N PRO A 472 3.64 12.28 29.90
CA PRO A 472 2.19 12.18 29.74
C PRO A 472 1.81 11.99 28.26
N ASP A 473 1.40 10.78 27.90
CA ASP A 473 0.98 10.43 26.54
C ASP A 473 -0.55 10.48 26.40
N GLY A 474 -1.03 10.41 25.17
CA GLY A 474 -2.44 10.44 24.83
C GLY A 474 -2.67 10.91 23.40
N LEU A 475 -3.89 10.68 22.90
CA LEU A 475 -4.38 11.21 21.63
C LEU A 475 -4.12 12.71 21.57
N PHE A 476 -3.67 13.24 20.44
CA PHE A 476 -3.09 14.58 20.40
C PHE A 476 -3.52 15.42 19.20
N VAL A 477 -3.49 16.74 19.39
CA VAL A 477 -3.49 17.75 18.33
C VAL A 477 -2.11 18.42 18.29
N ASP A 478 -1.51 18.47 17.11
CA ASP A 478 -0.17 19.05 16.89
C ASP A 478 -0.25 20.56 16.67
N VAL A 479 0.56 21.31 17.42
CA VAL A 479 0.62 22.77 17.39
C VAL A 479 1.93 23.21 16.75
N LEU A 480 1.88 23.53 15.46
CA LEU A 480 2.99 24.00 14.67
C LEU A 480 3.12 25.53 14.74
N VAL A 481 4.36 26.00 14.74
CA VAL A 481 4.68 27.43 14.77
C VAL A 481 5.27 27.85 13.45
N TYR A 482 4.79 28.98 12.93
CA TYR A 482 5.32 29.63 11.75
C TYR A 482 6.04 30.91 12.18
N ASP A 483 7.37 30.85 12.11
CA ASP A 483 8.28 31.93 12.50
C ASP A 483 8.73 32.74 11.29
N GLN A 484 8.88 34.04 11.48
CA GLN A 484 9.37 34.96 10.46
C GLN A 484 10.79 34.60 10.02
N THR A 485 11.16 34.97 8.80
CA THR A 485 12.51 34.74 8.28
C THR A 485 12.99 35.87 7.38
N SER A 486 14.18 35.74 6.79
CA SER A 486 14.73 36.74 5.88
C SER A 486 13.86 36.95 4.64
N ASN A 487 13.77 38.21 4.17
CA ASN A 487 13.14 38.54 2.89
C ASN A 487 14.00 38.10 1.70
N ASN A 488 15.27 37.78 1.93
CA ASN A 488 16.10 37.09 0.95
C ASN A 488 15.80 35.59 1.03
N ARG A 489 15.25 35.03 -0.05
CA ARG A 489 14.82 33.64 -0.12
C ARG A 489 15.94 32.63 0.16
N LEU A 490 17.18 32.92 -0.27
CA LEU A 490 18.33 32.05 -0.03
C LEU A 490 18.71 32.02 1.46
N ILE A 491 18.74 33.20 2.10
CA ILE A 491 18.99 33.30 3.54
C ILE A 491 17.86 32.62 4.33
N GLY A 492 16.61 32.79 3.90
CA GLY A 492 15.47 32.10 4.52
C GLY A 492 15.54 30.58 4.37
N MET A 493 16.05 30.08 3.24
CA MET A 493 16.30 28.64 3.03
C MET A 493 17.42 28.12 3.93
N LEU A 494 18.52 28.87 4.09
CA LEU A 494 19.59 28.53 5.04
C LEU A 494 19.08 28.50 6.48
N HIS A 495 18.27 29.49 6.87
CA HIS A 495 17.63 29.54 8.18
C HIS A 495 16.75 28.30 8.42
N SER A 496 15.85 27.97 7.49
CA SER A 496 15.00 26.78 7.57
C SER A 496 15.82 25.47 7.65
N ARG A 497 16.92 25.39 6.89
CA ARG A 497 17.83 24.23 6.94
C ARG A 497 18.53 24.10 8.28
N LEU A 498 18.94 25.20 8.90
CA LEU A 498 19.57 25.20 10.22
C LEU A 498 18.57 24.76 11.30
N VAL A 499 17.34 25.28 11.26
CA VAL A 499 16.23 24.84 12.13
C VAL A 499 15.98 23.34 12.00
N PHE A 500 15.90 22.83 10.76
CA PHE A 500 15.74 21.38 10.51
C PHE A 500 16.88 20.55 11.11
N ILE A 501 18.13 20.98 10.96
CA ILE A 501 19.29 20.27 11.51
C ILE A 501 19.19 20.22 13.04
N LEU A 502 18.90 21.35 13.69
CA LEU A 502 18.77 21.43 15.14
C LEU A 502 17.61 20.56 15.65
N ALA A 503 16.45 20.61 15.00
CA ALA A 503 15.32 19.72 15.29
C ALA A 503 15.73 18.24 15.21
N LYS A 504 16.49 17.84 14.19
CA LYS A 504 16.98 16.45 14.04
C LYS A 504 18.01 16.05 15.08
N LEU A 505 18.83 16.97 15.56
CA LEU A 505 19.77 16.72 16.65
C LEU A 505 19.03 16.52 17.98
N ILE A 506 18.00 17.33 18.26
CA ILE A 506 17.13 17.18 19.43
C ILE A 506 16.43 15.82 19.39
N GLU A 507 15.82 15.45 18.26
CA GLU A 507 15.17 14.14 18.09
C GLU A 507 16.16 12.98 18.33
N LEU A 508 17.35 13.05 17.73
CA LEU A 508 18.37 12.01 17.89
C LEU A 508 18.85 11.91 19.34
N ARG A 509 19.05 13.06 19.99
CA ARG A 509 19.50 13.11 21.38
C ARG A 509 18.44 12.57 22.33
N TRP A 510 17.17 12.87 22.07
CA TRP A 510 16.05 12.39 22.87
C TRP A 510 15.87 10.88 22.72
N TYR A 511 15.78 10.39 21.48
CA TYR A 511 15.70 8.96 21.17
C TYR A 511 16.90 8.16 21.70
N ASN A 512 18.05 8.83 21.81
CA ASN A 512 19.29 8.37 22.44
C ASN A 512 19.85 7.05 21.86
N ARG A 513 19.49 6.72 20.62
CA ARG A 513 20.01 5.58 19.87
C ARG A 513 20.08 5.88 18.37
N PRO A 514 21.08 5.36 17.63
CA PRO A 514 21.15 5.51 16.19
C PRO A 514 19.96 4.83 15.49
N ARG A 515 19.30 5.55 14.59
CA ARG A 515 18.20 5.06 13.76
C ARG A 515 18.72 4.14 12.66
N ASN A 516 17.89 3.17 12.28
CA ASN A 516 18.21 2.25 11.19
C ASN A 516 18.05 2.94 9.84
N GLY A 517 19.09 2.93 9.00
CA GLY A 517 19.07 3.50 7.65
C GLY A 517 20.41 4.11 7.22
N ASN A 518 20.42 4.79 6.07
CA ASN A 518 21.63 5.33 5.43
C ASN A 518 22.40 6.37 6.28
N GLY A 519 21.77 6.93 7.33
CA GLY A 519 22.38 7.89 8.24
C GLY A 519 23.04 7.30 9.49
N ARG A 520 22.89 5.99 9.74
CA ARG A 520 23.24 5.35 11.02
C ARG A 520 24.68 5.61 11.46
N HIS A 521 25.64 5.50 10.55
CA HIS A 521 27.06 5.73 10.87
C HIS A 521 27.34 7.16 11.35
N LYS A 522 26.68 8.17 10.74
CA LYS A 522 26.81 9.57 11.17
C LYS A 522 26.23 9.76 12.57
N GLU A 523 25.09 9.14 12.85
CA GLU A 523 24.46 9.22 14.16
C GLU A 523 25.29 8.53 15.25
N ILE A 524 25.96 7.40 14.95
CA ILE A 524 26.90 6.75 15.87
C ILE A 524 28.05 7.69 16.25
N LEU A 525 28.57 8.45 15.30
CA LEU A 525 29.67 9.40 15.53
C LEU A 525 29.21 10.64 16.31
N ILE A 526 28.02 11.16 16.00
CA ILE A 526 27.52 12.43 16.56
C ILE A 526 26.93 12.24 17.96
N LEU A 527 26.25 11.11 18.23
CA LEU A 527 25.50 10.90 19.46
C LEU A 527 26.33 10.99 20.76
N PRO A 528 27.58 10.48 20.85
CA PRO A 528 28.44 10.69 22.02
C PRO A 528 28.65 12.17 22.35
N PHE A 529 28.84 13.02 21.34
CA PHE A 529 28.97 14.46 21.54
C PHE A 529 27.66 15.11 21.97
N LEU A 530 26.53 14.64 21.44
CA LEU A 530 25.21 15.13 21.86
C LEU A 530 24.90 14.81 23.32
N ARG A 531 25.53 13.78 23.89
CA ARG A 531 25.34 13.39 25.29
C ARG A 531 26.06 14.31 26.28
N LEU A 532 27.04 15.08 25.84
CA LEU A 532 27.83 15.98 26.69
C LEU A 532 27.02 17.14 27.26
N PHE A 533 25.95 17.56 26.57
CA PHE A 533 25.12 18.68 27.01
C PHE A 533 23.71 18.22 27.39
N PRO A 534 23.05 18.89 28.36
CA PRO A 534 21.68 18.60 28.74
C PRO A 534 20.70 19.01 27.63
N MET A 535 19.50 18.40 27.59
CA MET A 535 18.48 18.71 26.57
C MET A 535 18.13 20.21 26.49
N GLY A 536 18.09 20.90 27.63
CA GLY A 536 17.82 22.34 27.68
C GLY A 536 18.84 23.20 26.92
N PHE A 537 20.09 22.74 26.73
CA PHE A 537 21.08 23.44 25.92
C PHE A 537 20.68 23.45 24.44
N TYR A 538 20.31 22.28 23.90
CA TYR A 538 19.89 22.14 22.50
C TYR A 538 18.59 22.91 22.22
N HIS A 539 17.62 22.83 23.12
CA HIS A 539 16.36 23.58 23.01
C HIS A 539 16.58 25.10 23.01
N LYS A 540 17.49 25.62 23.86
CA LYS A 540 17.84 27.05 23.86
C LYS A 540 18.46 27.51 22.54
N ILE A 541 19.38 26.71 21.97
CA ILE A 541 19.99 27.02 20.66
C ILE A 541 18.94 26.96 19.56
N TYR A 542 18.12 25.91 19.55
CA TYR A 542 17.04 25.74 18.60
C TYR A 542 16.07 26.93 18.61
N GLU A 543 15.59 27.34 19.79
CA GLU A 543 14.67 28.46 19.90
C GLU A 543 15.34 29.79 19.49
N ALA A 544 16.59 30.02 19.89
CA ALA A 544 17.33 31.22 19.51
C ALA A 544 17.51 31.34 17.99
N VAL A 545 17.75 30.21 17.31
CA VAL A 545 17.83 30.17 15.85
C VAL A 545 16.45 30.37 15.25
N LEU A 546 15.45 29.59 15.65
CA LEU A 546 14.09 29.67 15.11
C LEU A 546 13.51 31.09 15.20
N THR A 547 13.77 31.76 16.32
CA THR A 547 13.25 33.12 16.59
C THR A 547 14.18 34.25 16.16
N LEU A 548 15.22 33.97 15.38
CA LEU A 548 16.23 34.95 14.94
C LEU A 548 15.62 36.20 14.29
N TYR A 549 14.48 36.06 13.61
CA TYR A 549 13.78 37.16 12.93
C TYR A 549 12.49 37.61 13.63
N ARG A 550 12.23 37.23 14.88
CA ARG A 550 10.96 37.48 15.60
C ARG A 550 10.54 38.95 15.68
N ASN A 551 11.49 39.89 15.66
CA ASN A 551 11.23 41.34 15.75
C ASN A 551 11.13 42.02 14.37
N LYS A 552 11.12 41.26 13.27
CA LYS A 552 11.09 41.82 11.91
C LYS A 552 9.68 42.27 11.54
N LYS A 553 9.44 43.58 11.51
CA LYS A 553 8.11 44.14 11.22
C LYS A 553 7.54 43.81 9.84
N ASN A 554 8.38 43.68 8.80
CA ASN A 554 7.97 43.48 7.40
C ASN A 554 8.55 42.19 6.83
N SER A 555 8.24 41.05 7.44
CA SER A 555 8.65 39.74 6.92
C SER A 555 7.76 39.32 5.75
N LYS A 556 8.37 39.02 4.60
CA LYS A 556 7.66 38.45 3.44
C LYS A 556 7.42 36.95 3.59
N TYR A 557 8.28 36.28 4.36
CA TYR A 557 8.28 34.82 4.46
C TYR A 557 8.24 34.32 5.90
N VAL A 558 7.82 33.07 6.06
CA VAL A 558 7.87 32.29 7.29
C VAL A 558 8.52 30.93 7.06
N ILE A 559 8.94 30.29 8.14
CA ILE A 559 9.39 28.89 8.17
C ILE A 559 8.61 28.15 9.26
N ASP A 560 8.39 26.85 9.06
CA ASP A 560 7.76 26.00 10.06
C ASP A 560 8.77 25.59 11.15
N SER A 561 8.30 25.41 12.38
CA SER A 561 9.13 25.02 13.52
C SER A 561 9.87 23.69 13.29
N THR A 562 9.30 22.76 12.53
CA THR A 562 9.94 21.45 12.29
C THR A 562 11.09 21.52 11.29
N GLY A 563 11.12 22.57 10.45
CA GLY A 563 12.00 22.68 9.31
C GLY A 563 11.79 21.59 8.25
N LYS A 564 10.68 20.83 8.29
CA LYS A 564 10.40 19.73 7.33
C LYS A 564 10.21 20.25 5.91
N LEU A 565 9.91 21.54 5.73
CA LEU A 565 9.72 22.18 4.43
C LEU A 565 10.98 22.87 3.90
N GLN A 566 12.13 22.72 4.57
CA GLN A 566 13.43 23.29 4.19
C GLN A 566 13.87 23.04 2.74
N LYS A 567 13.49 21.91 2.13
CA LYS A 567 13.79 21.63 0.71
C LYS A 567 13.01 22.51 -0.25
N LYS A 568 11.82 22.98 0.14
CA LYS A 568 10.95 23.86 -0.65
C LYS A 568 11.28 25.34 -0.39
N GLY A 569 11.92 25.61 0.74
CA GLY A 569 12.37 26.93 1.16
C GLY A 569 11.36 27.60 2.08
N PRO A 570 11.46 28.93 2.27
CA PRO A 570 10.55 29.66 3.14
C PRO A 570 9.21 29.93 2.44
N PHE A 571 8.11 29.87 3.19
CA PHE A 571 6.74 30.05 2.70
C PHE A 571 6.32 31.52 2.73
N LEU A 572 5.40 31.95 1.86
CA LEU A 572 4.90 33.33 1.85
C LEU A 572 4.03 33.58 3.09
N MET A 573 4.34 34.64 3.84
CA MET A 573 3.55 35.01 5.02
C MET A 573 2.15 35.53 4.63
N LYS A 574 2.05 36.14 3.44
CA LYS A 574 0.81 36.70 2.91
C LYS A 574 -0.28 35.62 2.90
N GLY A 575 -1.38 35.89 3.58
CA GLY A 575 -2.53 34.99 3.66
C GLY A 575 -2.59 34.11 4.91
N LEU A 576 -1.52 34.02 5.72
CA LEU A 576 -1.55 33.34 7.04
C LEU A 576 -1.98 34.27 8.19
N GLU A 577 -1.92 35.59 8.00
CA GLU A 577 -2.26 36.59 9.03
C GLU A 577 -3.76 36.73 9.28
N ALA A 578 -4.56 36.25 8.34
CA ALA A 578 -6.00 36.27 8.36
C ALA A 578 -6.55 34.91 7.93
N THR A 579 -7.64 34.50 8.56
CA THR A 579 -8.25 33.20 8.37
C THR A 579 -9.69 33.37 7.90
N GLN A 580 -10.14 32.43 7.07
CA GLN A 580 -11.55 32.21 6.77
C GLN A 580 -12.00 30.91 7.43
N ARG A 581 -13.30 30.75 7.66
CA ARG A 581 -13.86 29.51 8.22
C ARG A 581 -14.50 28.67 7.12
N VAL A 582 -14.26 27.36 7.18
CA VAL A 582 -14.82 26.37 6.26
C VAL A 582 -15.43 25.21 7.05
N GLY A 583 -16.36 24.49 6.43
CA GLY A 583 -16.92 23.27 7.02
C GLY A 583 -15.84 22.22 7.26
N PHE A 584 -15.86 21.63 8.45
CA PHE A 584 -14.92 20.60 8.88
C PHE A 584 -15.59 19.71 9.93
N ASP A 585 -15.99 18.49 9.53
CA ASP A 585 -16.55 17.43 10.40
C ASP A 585 -17.71 17.84 11.36
N ASP A 586 -18.86 17.19 11.19
CA ASP A 586 -20.00 17.31 12.11
C ASP A 586 -20.45 18.77 12.36
N GLY A 587 -20.42 19.59 11.30
CA GLY A 587 -20.88 20.99 11.34
C GLY A 587 -19.92 21.99 11.97
N PHE A 588 -18.73 21.56 12.43
CA PHE A 588 -17.71 22.50 12.92
C PHE A 588 -17.14 23.36 11.78
N GLN A 589 -16.82 24.61 12.11
CA GLN A 589 -16.34 25.60 11.15
C GLN A 589 -14.88 25.92 11.48
N ALA A 590 -13.95 25.22 10.85
CA ALA A 590 -12.53 25.33 11.17
C ALA A 590 -11.88 26.53 10.46
N PRO A 591 -10.98 27.27 11.13
CA PRO A 591 -10.23 28.34 10.50
C PRO A 591 -9.14 27.77 9.57
N ILE A 592 -9.09 28.25 8.34
CA ILE A 592 -7.99 28.03 7.39
C ILE A 592 -7.44 29.38 6.92
N PRO A 593 -6.20 29.47 6.42
CA PRO A 593 -5.68 30.70 5.83
C PRO A 593 -6.58 31.19 4.69
N ILE A 594 -6.74 32.50 4.54
CA ILE A 594 -7.49 33.08 3.39
C ILE A 594 -6.86 32.64 2.06
N ASP A 595 -5.54 32.52 2.02
CA ASP A 595 -4.79 32.07 0.85
C ASP A 595 -4.39 30.59 0.96
N CYS A 596 -5.38 29.73 1.24
CA CYS A 596 -5.15 28.29 1.38
C CYS A 596 -4.59 27.65 0.11
N THR A 597 -4.93 28.17 -1.07
CA THR A 597 -4.41 27.68 -2.36
C THR A 597 -2.90 27.81 -2.46
N ASN A 598 -2.32 28.96 -2.07
CA ASN A 598 -0.87 29.12 -2.08
C ASN A 598 -0.19 28.20 -1.07
N TYR A 599 -0.78 28.00 0.11
CA TYR A 599 -0.28 27.03 1.09
C TYR A 599 -0.28 25.61 0.51
N LEU A 600 -1.43 25.13 0.04
CA LEU A 600 -1.57 23.75 -0.44
C LEU A 600 -0.75 23.51 -1.70
N THR A 601 -0.62 24.51 -2.58
CA THR A 601 0.27 24.41 -3.75
C THR A 601 1.74 24.34 -3.33
N PHE A 602 2.14 25.10 -2.30
CA PHE A 602 3.49 25.02 -1.76
C PHE A 602 3.77 23.65 -1.14
N ASP A 603 2.82 23.08 -0.40
CA ASP A 603 3.06 21.83 0.31
C ASP A 603 2.80 20.56 -0.54
N TYR A 604 1.75 20.54 -1.33
CA TYR A 604 1.34 19.35 -2.10
C TYR A 604 1.54 19.47 -3.61
N GLY A 605 1.95 20.64 -4.10
CA GLY A 605 2.10 20.94 -5.54
C GLY A 605 0.78 21.38 -6.18
N PRO A 606 0.78 21.81 -7.45
CA PRO A 606 -0.38 22.40 -8.11
C PRO A 606 -1.57 21.42 -8.27
N ASN A 607 -1.29 20.11 -8.32
CA ASN A 607 -2.31 19.07 -8.52
C ASN A 607 -2.70 18.42 -7.19
N TYR A 608 -2.91 19.22 -6.14
CA TYR A 608 -3.26 18.70 -4.81
C TYR A 608 -4.75 18.35 -4.67
N LEU A 609 -5.64 18.77 -5.57
CA LEU A 609 -7.07 18.48 -5.43
C LEU A 609 -7.45 17.02 -5.75
N PRO A 610 -6.97 16.41 -6.85
CA PRO A 610 -7.24 15.01 -7.12
C PRO A 610 -6.75 14.11 -5.97
N GLU A 611 -7.53 13.08 -5.66
CA GLU A 611 -7.10 12.11 -4.67
C GLU A 611 -5.82 11.39 -5.15
N PRO A 612 -4.87 11.11 -4.25
CA PRO A 612 -3.73 10.28 -4.60
C PRO A 612 -4.21 8.86 -4.96
N PRO A 613 -3.43 8.07 -5.72
CA PRO A 613 -3.75 6.66 -5.94
C PRO A 613 -3.85 5.91 -4.61
N LEU A 614 -4.66 4.85 -4.54
CA LEU A 614 -4.91 4.07 -3.32
C LEU A 614 -3.61 3.60 -2.63
N SER A 615 -2.51 3.46 -3.37
CA SER A 615 -1.19 3.00 -2.88
C SER A 615 -0.52 3.98 -1.94
N LYS A 616 -0.95 5.22 -2.02
CA LYS A 616 -0.46 6.32 -1.20
C LYS A 616 -1.45 6.71 -0.11
N ARG A 617 -2.61 6.04 -0.04
CA ARG A 617 -3.67 6.28 0.94
C ARG A 617 -3.51 5.32 2.12
N ALA A 618 -2.62 5.64 3.03
CA ALA A 618 -2.37 4.85 4.24
C ALA A 618 -2.14 5.78 5.42
N ALA A 619 -2.43 5.30 6.63
CA ALA A 619 -2.13 6.02 7.85
C ALA A 619 -0.64 6.38 7.90
N PRO A 620 -0.29 7.64 8.18
CA PRO A 620 1.10 8.12 8.13
C PRO A 620 1.94 7.57 9.29
N HIS A 621 1.31 7.24 10.42
CA HIS A 621 2.00 6.84 11.64
C HIS A 621 2.11 5.33 11.83
N ASN A 622 3.14 4.92 12.57
CA ASN A 622 3.33 3.55 13.02
C ASN A 622 3.31 3.54 14.55
N PHE A 623 2.10 3.33 15.09
CA PHE A 623 1.89 3.27 16.53
C PHE A 623 2.42 1.97 17.13
N ALA A 624 3.06 2.11 18.29
CA ALA A 624 3.40 1.00 19.16
C ALA A 624 2.23 0.65 20.09
N ARG A 625 1.39 1.63 20.45
CA ARG A 625 0.24 1.46 21.33
C ARG A 625 -0.88 2.43 20.96
N ILE A 626 -2.12 1.93 20.94
CA ILE A 626 -3.34 2.72 20.81
C ILE A 626 -4.36 2.25 21.83
N ASP A 627 -4.68 3.13 22.76
CA ASP A 627 -5.64 2.93 23.83
C ASP A 627 -6.47 4.20 23.99
N LEU A 628 -7.77 4.12 23.72
CA LEU A 628 -8.65 5.29 23.85
C LEU A 628 -9.26 5.37 25.24
N GLY A 629 -8.90 4.47 26.17
CA GLY A 629 -9.45 4.44 27.53
C GLY A 629 -10.98 4.49 27.54
N GLY A 630 -11.54 5.28 28.45
CA GLY A 630 -12.99 5.50 28.54
C GLY A 630 -13.60 6.17 27.31
N PHE A 631 -12.79 6.80 26.46
CA PHE A 631 -13.26 7.47 25.24
C PHE A 631 -13.53 6.50 24.09
N ILE A 632 -13.22 5.21 24.22
CA ILE A 632 -13.56 4.22 23.19
C ILE A 632 -15.07 4.12 22.93
N PHE A 633 -15.91 4.40 23.94
CA PHE A 633 -17.36 4.38 23.84
C PHE A 633 -17.93 5.82 23.77
N LYS A 634 -19.06 6.00 23.07
CA LYS A 634 -19.80 7.28 22.97
C LYS A 634 -20.64 7.61 24.22
N THR A 635 -20.23 7.18 25.40
CA THR A 635 -21.02 7.37 26.63
C THR A 635 -20.71 8.69 27.30
N GLU A 636 -21.75 9.43 27.71
CA GLU A 636 -21.67 10.72 28.42
C GLU A 636 -20.90 10.65 29.76
N ASP A 637 -20.72 9.45 30.31
CA ASP A 637 -19.98 9.24 31.57
C ASP A 637 -18.64 8.54 31.35
N GLY A 638 -17.64 9.28 30.87
CA GLY A 638 -16.21 8.91 30.97
C GLY A 638 -15.71 8.72 32.42
N LEU A 639 -16.60 8.88 33.41
CA LEU A 639 -16.35 8.81 34.85
C LEU A 639 -16.13 7.38 35.40
N ARG A 640 -16.38 6.32 34.61
CA ARG A 640 -16.22 4.92 35.05
C ARG A 640 -14.86 4.29 34.76
N TYR A 641 -13.99 4.96 34.00
CA TYR A 641 -12.64 4.46 33.73
C TYR A 641 -11.67 4.90 34.82
N ARG A 642 -10.68 4.05 35.11
CA ARG A 642 -9.60 4.41 36.05
C ARG A 642 -8.72 5.48 35.43
N GLU A 643 -8.20 6.39 36.24
CA GLU A 643 -7.24 7.36 35.75
C GLU A 643 -5.89 6.69 35.54
N VAL A 644 -5.36 6.88 34.34
CA VAL A 644 -4.11 6.30 33.88
C VAL A 644 -2.93 7.10 34.43
N ASP A 645 -2.04 6.42 35.13
CA ASP A 645 -0.78 6.98 35.61
C ASP A 645 0.32 6.84 34.54
N VAL A 646 1.26 7.79 34.47
CA VAL A 646 2.43 7.70 33.58
C VAL A 646 3.31 6.48 33.87
N ARG A 647 3.21 5.90 35.07
CA ARG A 647 3.88 4.66 35.49
C ARG A 647 3.24 3.38 34.95
N GLY A 648 2.02 3.46 34.41
CA GLY A 648 1.29 2.34 33.80
C GLY A 648 0.04 1.91 34.56
N GLU A 649 -0.63 0.87 34.03
CA GLU A 649 -1.99 0.44 34.39
C GLU A 649 -2.07 -0.12 35.81
N LEU A 650 -0.97 -0.69 36.30
CA LEU A 650 -0.89 -1.23 37.67
C LEU A 650 -0.85 -0.14 38.75
N PHE A 651 -0.57 1.11 38.37
CA PHE A 651 -0.54 2.25 39.28
C PHE A 651 -1.79 3.14 39.15
N GLU A 652 -2.78 2.69 38.38
CA GLU A 652 -4.05 3.38 38.20
C GLU A 652 -4.78 3.56 39.54
N GLN A 653 -5.16 4.81 39.83
CA GLN A 653 -6.00 5.10 40.98
C GLN A 653 -7.46 4.91 40.59
N GLN A 654 -8.17 4.11 41.39
CA GLN A 654 -9.62 4.03 41.27
C GLN A 654 -10.18 5.42 41.62
N LYS A 655 -10.90 6.06 40.69
CA LYS A 655 -11.70 7.24 41.05
C LYS A 655 -12.60 6.84 42.21
N ARG A 656 -12.47 7.54 43.33
CA ARG A 656 -13.26 7.29 44.54
C ARG A 656 -14.72 7.13 44.13
N ARG A 657 -15.22 5.88 44.16
CA ARG A 657 -16.63 5.68 44.46
C ARG A 657 -16.79 6.31 45.82
N ASP A 658 -17.80 7.14 46.00
CA ASP A 658 -18.24 7.56 47.33
C ASP A 658 -18.14 6.34 48.25
N ASP A 659 -17.30 6.49 49.29
CA ASP A 659 -16.95 5.43 50.23
C ASP A 659 -18.23 4.86 50.85
N LYS A 660 -18.78 3.83 50.20
CA LYS A 660 -19.71 2.89 50.80
C LYS A 660 -19.28 1.49 50.39
N LYS A 661 -18.44 0.95 51.27
CA LYS A 661 -18.04 -0.45 51.41
C LYS A 661 -16.96 -0.93 50.44
N LEU A 662 -15.73 -0.95 50.95
CA LEU A 662 -15.04 -2.22 51.13
C LEU A 662 -14.59 -2.34 52.58
#